data_AF-A0A2M9HAX4-F1
#
_entry.id   AF-A0A2M9HAX4-F1
#
_cell.length_a   1.000
_cell.length_b   1.000
_cell.length_c   1.000
_cell.angle_alpha   90.00
_cell.angle_beta   90.00
_cell.angle_gamma   90.00
#
_symmetry.space_group_name_H-M   'P 1'
#
loop_
_entity.id
_entity.type
_entity.pdbx_description
1 polymer ?
#
loop_
_entity_poly.entity_id
_entity_poly.type
_entity_poly.pdbx_seq_one_letter_code
_entity_poly.pdbx_strand_id
1 'polypeptide(L)'
;MSPLRTHAEKRGLRGIAKAAVAAVVSIATFGTMAIAGASVASATETTATLPQPESSKTVTPNGDGTYTMKLSVTGKTAEDSAVKTTPADIVLVVDKSNSMKGKRFDTAKKAATDLANKLLTADNAKADAVRMSVVTFETTAQDATNWTTSANGVAAAIGGQPNYNGNNRGGTNWDDALEKANAVSARPGATKYIVFLSDGLPTFRNDGRNGYTGNGQDDPRGLNYAAALAEANRRGNAVLYSVSADRDANARMDDLAREAEGTFFDGSDSAKLNDAFNSIFEKITTSAAYRNVVIKDTLSDYVTFADGTPKFTATKDGKAWAAAPVPTVDGKNITWNLGSTNLDAVKYELSVTLKPTQAAYDKAVENGKESTLPSNDDATVSYDVVTSVNGKETVKSGTPFPLPHGNIDVPVSKVTVKKVWAGSGPKSDVTVELDKDGAKYADVILNEAGNWTKDVIVPAGLDAYTWSVKEPTVAEGYTVAISGDNNKKFAAGKADSGTITVTNTYSVKPVTLSGKDNLKGTKTFTGRADDKWLDTDKFAFTLDANNDDTAAAVKAGDVTLPKDTTVTVDKTAADGAFNFGDITFAKAGDYSFKIYEIKGDIPGVTYDTHAYVVNVKVTDNGKGQLVAVATPGTASSEFKNTYAVTGDVTSDPLTAKKTLTGTKLADDQFTFTAASDDEDAPKFQHPTAKNDADGSVNFGTVTFDKAGTYTYKVAETNDAQKNVKYDDTTYAVTYTVVDDTKGGLTIEKTAIEKTAADGTKTAVDAIAFVNHTSIPATPLTPAKPVEPSKPAEKPTTPAAKPQAQPKTPAKQLGRTGAAVAGIAVFAAIAALAGAAIVRRRKA
;
A
#
# COMPACT_ATOMS: atom_id res chain seq x y z
N MET A 1 -34.20 -6.97 -6.72
CA MET A 1 -35.52 -7.02 -7.36
C MET A 1 -35.34 -6.80 -8.86
N SER A 2 -36.10 -7.53 -9.68
CA SER A 2 -36.33 -7.26 -11.11
C SER A 2 -37.86 -7.29 -11.29
N PRO A 3 -38.47 -6.56 -12.26
CA PRO A 3 -38.40 -7.00 -13.66
C PRO A 3 -38.44 -5.88 -14.73
N LEU A 4 -37.97 -6.18 -15.95
CA LEU A 4 -38.79 -6.25 -17.18
C LEU A 4 -37.91 -6.39 -18.44
N ARG A 5 -38.47 -7.01 -19.49
CA ARG A 5 -37.84 -7.15 -20.81
C ARG A 5 -38.36 -6.07 -21.76
N THR A 6 -37.48 -5.56 -22.63
CA THR A 6 -37.86 -5.17 -24.00
C THR A 6 -36.77 -5.62 -24.99
N HIS A 7 -37.17 -5.90 -26.22
CA HIS A 7 -36.30 -6.20 -27.36
C HIS A 7 -36.53 -5.13 -28.43
N ALA A 8 -35.47 -4.57 -29.00
CA ALA A 8 -35.52 -3.78 -30.22
C ALA A 8 -34.12 -3.76 -30.88
N GLU A 9 -34.00 -4.34 -32.07
CA GLU A 9 -32.78 -4.21 -32.88
C GLU A 9 -32.66 -2.79 -33.46
N LYS A 10 -31.42 -2.26 -33.54
CA LYS A 10 -31.00 -1.42 -34.67
C LYS A 10 -29.57 -1.78 -35.09
N ARG A 11 -29.40 -2.15 -36.35
CA ARG A 11 -28.11 -2.41 -37.00
C ARG A 11 -27.48 -1.12 -37.53
N GLY A 12 -26.15 -1.11 -37.67
CA GLY A 12 -25.37 -0.10 -38.40
C GLY A 12 -24.14 0.36 -37.61
N LEU A 13 -22.93 0.47 -38.18
CA LEU A 13 -22.46 0.24 -39.57
C LEU A 13 -20.96 -0.16 -39.55
N ARG A 14 -20.35 -0.41 -40.74
CA ARG A 14 -18.96 -0.91 -41.01
C ARG A 14 -18.82 -2.45 -40.89
N GLY A 15 -18.24 -3.23 -41.82
CA GLY A 15 -17.61 -2.97 -43.15
C GLY A 15 -16.14 -2.54 -43.07
N ILE A 16 -15.15 -3.00 -43.86
CA ILE A 16 -14.98 -3.85 -45.08
C ILE A 16 -13.50 -4.39 -45.01
N ALA A 17 -12.94 -5.51 -45.54
CA ALA A 17 -13.25 -6.66 -46.45
C ALA A 17 -12.53 -7.94 -45.92
N LYS A 18 -12.65 -9.21 -46.38
CA LYS A 18 -13.22 -9.90 -47.58
C LYS A 18 -12.23 -10.35 -48.71
N ALA A 19 -11.40 -11.37 -48.47
CA ALA A 19 -10.75 -12.23 -49.51
C ALA A 19 -10.68 -13.71 -48.99
N ALA A 20 -11.33 -14.67 -49.68
CA ALA A 20 -10.76 -15.73 -50.56
C ALA A 20 -10.02 -16.86 -49.79
N VAL A 21 -10.09 -18.16 -50.12
CA VAL A 21 -10.38 -18.90 -51.38
C VAL A 21 -11.40 -20.05 -51.15
N ALA A 22 -11.87 -20.76 -52.19
CA ALA A 22 -12.92 -21.79 -52.13
C ALA A 22 -12.53 -23.14 -52.81
N ALA A 23 -13.22 -24.21 -52.43
CA ALA A 23 -13.39 -25.48 -53.16
C ALA A 23 -14.80 -26.03 -52.81
N VAL A 24 -15.78 -26.11 -53.71
CA VAL A 24 -15.95 -27.08 -54.82
C VAL A 24 -16.07 -28.52 -54.33
N VAL A 25 -17.32 -28.99 -54.19
CA VAL A 25 -17.71 -30.40 -54.36
C VAL A 25 -18.93 -30.43 -55.27
N SER A 26 -18.94 -31.36 -56.23
CA SER A 26 -19.88 -31.40 -57.35
C SER A 26 -21.24 -32.00 -56.97
N ILE A 27 -22.30 -31.54 -57.65
CA ILE A 27 -23.60 -32.24 -57.68
C ILE A 27 -23.45 -33.48 -58.57
N ALA A 28 -23.71 -34.66 -58.02
CA ALA A 28 -23.77 -35.93 -58.76
C ALA A 28 -25.20 -36.51 -58.70
N THR A 29 -26.12 -35.93 -59.48
CA THR A 29 -27.49 -36.43 -59.59
C THR A 29 -27.52 -37.70 -60.43
N PHE A 30 -27.80 -38.85 -59.80
CA PHE A 30 -28.27 -40.04 -60.50
C PHE A 30 -29.74 -40.30 -60.13
N GLY A 31 -30.59 -40.41 -61.14
CA GLY A 31 -32.03 -40.61 -60.98
C GLY A 31 -32.45 -42.04 -61.24
N THR A 32 -33.55 -42.42 -60.58
CA THR A 32 -34.56 -43.38 -61.06
C THR A 32 -34.09 -44.71 -61.67
N MET A 33 -34.31 -45.80 -60.93
CA MET A 33 -35.40 -46.72 -61.30
C MET A 33 -35.86 -47.55 -60.10
N ALA A 34 -37.15 -47.87 -60.05
CA ALA A 34 -37.70 -48.86 -59.14
C ALA A 34 -38.00 -50.14 -59.92
N ILE A 35 -37.42 -51.26 -59.49
CA ILE A 35 -37.81 -52.61 -59.93
C ILE A 35 -37.95 -53.44 -58.66
N ALA A 36 -39.12 -54.05 -58.46
CA ALA A 36 -39.35 -54.96 -57.35
C ALA A 36 -39.17 -56.41 -57.82
N GLY A 37 -38.36 -57.20 -57.11
CA GLY A 37 -38.19 -58.62 -57.39
C GLY A 37 -36.94 -59.21 -56.73
N ALA A 38 -37.13 -60.33 -56.02
CA ALA A 38 -36.11 -61.14 -55.33
C ALA A 38 -35.25 -60.43 -54.28
N SER A 39 -35.36 -60.89 -53.03
CA SER A 39 -34.44 -60.56 -51.95
C SER A 39 -33.09 -61.25 -52.17
N VAL A 40 -32.19 -60.61 -52.92
CA VAL A 40 -30.77 -60.97 -52.90
C VAL A 40 -30.21 -60.51 -51.56
N ALA A 41 -29.65 -61.43 -50.77
CA ALA A 41 -28.93 -61.08 -49.56
C ALA A 41 -27.55 -60.52 -49.94
N SER A 42 -27.52 -59.26 -50.38
CA SER A 42 -26.27 -58.54 -50.62
C SER A 42 -25.45 -58.53 -49.34
N ALA A 43 -24.26 -59.14 -49.37
CA ALA A 43 -23.31 -59.07 -48.26
C ALA A 43 -23.05 -57.59 -47.94
N THR A 44 -23.32 -57.19 -46.69
CA THR A 44 -23.09 -55.81 -46.24
C THR A 44 -21.59 -55.51 -46.31
N GLU A 45 -21.20 -54.63 -47.23
CA GLU A 45 -19.80 -54.24 -47.46
C GLU A 45 -19.13 -53.84 -46.13
N THR A 46 -18.35 -54.77 -45.57
CA THR A 46 -17.70 -54.59 -44.27
C THR A 46 -16.44 -53.74 -44.47
N THR A 47 -16.62 -52.50 -44.89
CA THR A 47 -15.51 -51.56 -45.09
C THR A 47 -14.78 -51.35 -43.76
N ALA A 48 -13.49 -51.72 -43.72
CA ALA A 48 -12.67 -51.61 -42.51
C ALA A 48 -12.58 -50.14 -42.08
N THR A 49 -13.34 -49.80 -41.03
CA THR A 49 -13.47 -48.45 -40.52
C THR A 49 -12.51 -48.24 -39.35
N LEU A 50 -11.52 -47.39 -39.56
CA LEU A 50 -10.70 -46.88 -38.47
C LEU A 50 -11.47 -45.81 -37.67
N PRO A 51 -11.28 -45.73 -36.34
CA PRO A 51 -11.79 -44.63 -35.53
C PRO A 51 -10.99 -43.35 -35.82
N GLN A 52 -11.27 -42.28 -35.09
CA GLN A 52 -10.36 -41.15 -34.97
C GLN A 52 -8.99 -41.64 -34.41
N PRO A 53 -7.84 -41.16 -34.93
CA PRO A 53 -6.54 -41.50 -34.36
C PRO A 53 -6.40 -40.93 -32.94
N GLU A 54 -5.88 -41.74 -32.02
CA GLU A 54 -5.57 -41.29 -30.66
C GLU A 54 -4.45 -40.25 -30.71
N SER A 55 -4.73 -39.02 -30.27
CA SER A 55 -3.79 -37.91 -30.31
C SER A 55 -3.82 -37.11 -29.01
N SER A 56 -2.72 -36.47 -28.65
CA SER A 56 -2.64 -35.62 -27.45
C SER A 56 -1.69 -34.46 -27.62
N LYS A 57 -2.01 -33.35 -26.94
CA LYS A 57 -1.08 -32.28 -26.62
C LYS A 57 -0.80 -32.31 -25.12
N THR A 58 0.46 -32.10 -24.72
CA THR A 58 0.83 -31.77 -23.34
C THR A 58 1.82 -30.60 -23.31
N VAL A 59 1.80 -29.85 -22.22
CA VAL A 59 2.81 -28.82 -21.91
C VAL A 59 3.18 -29.00 -20.45
N THR A 60 4.47 -29.12 -20.15
CA THR A 60 4.98 -29.47 -18.82
C THR A 60 6.14 -28.55 -18.40
N PRO A 61 6.15 -27.99 -17.18
CA PRO A 61 7.23 -27.14 -16.71
C PRO A 61 8.54 -27.91 -16.54
N ASN A 62 9.65 -27.30 -16.93
CA ASN A 62 11.01 -27.87 -16.79
C ASN A 62 11.72 -27.46 -15.49
N GLY A 63 11.13 -26.56 -14.68
CA GLY A 63 11.67 -26.08 -13.40
C GLY A 63 12.65 -24.90 -13.49
N ASP A 64 13.06 -24.54 -14.70
CA ASP A 64 14.00 -23.45 -15.02
C ASP A 64 13.31 -22.16 -15.55
N GLY A 65 11.97 -22.18 -15.67
CA GLY A 65 11.17 -21.13 -16.31
C GLY A 65 10.77 -21.45 -17.76
N THR A 66 11.26 -22.56 -18.31
CA THR A 66 10.84 -23.09 -19.61
C THR A 66 9.83 -24.23 -19.46
N TYR A 67 9.17 -24.55 -20.57
CA TYR A 67 8.13 -25.57 -20.67
C TYR A 67 8.41 -26.48 -21.87
N THR A 68 8.36 -27.80 -21.68
CA THR A 68 8.37 -28.74 -22.81
C THR A 68 6.94 -28.93 -23.32
N MET A 69 6.69 -28.55 -24.57
CA MET A 69 5.46 -28.88 -25.29
C MET A 69 5.67 -30.19 -26.06
N LYS A 70 4.66 -31.08 -26.02
CA LYS A 70 4.61 -32.31 -26.80
C LYS A 70 3.32 -32.40 -27.61
N LEU A 71 3.44 -32.82 -28.85
CA LEU A 71 2.34 -33.18 -29.74
C LEU A 71 2.51 -34.65 -30.15
N SER A 72 1.47 -35.46 -30.07
CA SER A 72 1.56 -36.86 -30.47
C SER A 72 0.31 -37.41 -31.12
N VAL A 73 0.51 -38.42 -31.95
CA VAL A 73 -0.54 -39.23 -32.59
C VAL A 73 -0.12 -40.69 -32.63
N THR A 74 -1.05 -41.60 -32.33
CA THR A 74 -0.86 -43.04 -32.43
C THR A 74 -1.44 -43.53 -33.75
N GLY A 75 -0.61 -44.16 -34.58
CA GLY A 75 -1.08 -44.86 -35.76
C GLY A 75 -1.87 -46.10 -35.36
N LYS A 76 -2.82 -46.53 -36.19
CA LYS A 76 -3.62 -47.73 -35.96
C LYS A 76 -3.90 -48.43 -37.28
N THR A 77 -3.85 -49.75 -37.27
CA THR A 77 -4.42 -50.60 -38.31
C THR A 77 -5.77 -51.15 -37.85
N ALA A 78 -6.72 -51.22 -38.78
CA ALA A 78 -7.90 -52.07 -38.64
C ALA A 78 -7.76 -53.16 -39.70
N GLU A 79 -7.57 -54.40 -39.25
CA GLU A 79 -7.46 -55.56 -40.11
C GLU A 79 -8.80 -56.31 -40.06
N ASP A 80 -9.60 -56.23 -41.14
CA ASP A 80 -10.42 -57.37 -41.56
C ASP A 80 -9.55 -58.17 -42.55
N SER A 81 -8.42 -58.62 -42.00
CA SER A 81 -7.38 -59.51 -42.55
C SER A 81 -6.32 -58.96 -43.53
N ALA A 82 -5.07 -59.34 -43.24
CA ALA A 82 -3.88 -59.42 -44.10
C ALA A 82 -3.75 -58.46 -45.30
N VAL A 83 -3.30 -57.23 -45.02
CA VAL A 83 -2.10 -56.71 -45.71
C VAL A 83 -1.11 -56.15 -44.69
N LYS A 84 0.11 -56.70 -44.71
CA LYS A 84 1.38 -56.18 -44.13
C LYS A 84 1.74 -56.33 -42.64
N THR A 85 0.89 -56.80 -41.73
CA THR A 85 1.32 -57.05 -40.33
C THR A 85 1.01 -58.45 -39.81
N THR A 86 -0.24 -58.91 -39.86
CA THR A 86 -0.65 -60.23 -39.33
C THR A 86 -0.67 -61.30 -40.43
N PRO A 87 0.09 -62.41 -40.32
CA PRO A 87 -0.02 -63.53 -41.26
C PRO A 87 -1.34 -64.30 -41.11
N ALA A 88 -1.74 -65.05 -42.15
CA ALA A 88 -2.99 -65.82 -42.16
C ALA A 88 -2.74 -67.34 -42.25
N ASP A 89 -3.47 -68.10 -41.43
CA ASP A 89 -3.42 -69.57 -41.33
C ASP A 89 -4.83 -70.14 -41.54
N ILE A 90 -5.09 -70.72 -42.72
CA ILE A 90 -6.45 -71.09 -43.14
C ILE A 90 -6.61 -72.61 -43.17
N VAL A 91 -7.50 -73.15 -42.33
CA VAL A 91 -7.94 -74.54 -42.43
C VAL A 91 -9.18 -74.61 -43.31
N LEU A 92 -9.05 -75.21 -44.48
CA LEU A 92 -10.15 -75.48 -45.41
C LEU A 92 -10.73 -76.86 -45.08
N VAL A 93 -11.99 -76.91 -44.67
CA VAL A 93 -12.71 -78.14 -44.29
C VAL A 93 -13.69 -78.46 -45.40
N VAL A 94 -13.49 -79.59 -46.10
CA VAL A 94 -14.26 -79.95 -47.31
C VAL A 94 -15.04 -81.24 -47.09
N ASP A 95 -16.35 -81.16 -47.24
CA ASP A 95 -17.26 -82.29 -47.26
C ASP A 95 -17.01 -83.19 -48.47
N LYS A 96 -16.96 -84.49 -48.20
CA LYS A 96 -16.78 -85.58 -49.16
C LYS A 96 -17.79 -86.70 -48.95
N SER A 97 -18.91 -86.43 -48.30
CA SER A 97 -20.09 -87.30 -48.22
C SER A 97 -20.58 -87.78 -49.61
N ASN A 98 -21.51 -88.74 -49.62
CA ASN A 98 -22.11 -89.24 -50.85
C ASN A 98 -23.01 -88.20 -51.54
N SER A 99 -23.58 -87.23 -50.82
CA SER A 99 -24.39 -86.14 -51.41
C SER A 99 -23.55 -85.24 -52.32
N MET A 100 -22.29 -85.00 -51.98
CA MET A 100 -21.37 -84.18 -52.78
C MET A 100 -21.05 -84.79 -54.17
N LYS A 101 -21.29 -86.09 -54.39
CA LYS A 101 -20.76 -86.83 -55.54
C LYS A 101 -21.19 -86.27 -56.91
N GLY A 102 -20.23 -86.21 -57.84
CA GLY A 102 -20.40 -85.65 -59.17
C GLY A 102 -20.15 -84.14 -59.21
N LYS A 103 -20.95 -83.43 -60.02
CA LYS A 103 -20.73 -82.02 -60.35
C LYS A 103 -20.62 -81.09 -59.13
N ARG A 104 -21.31 -81.40 -58.02
CA ARG A 104 -21.30 -80.59 -56.80
C ARG A 104 -19.90 -80.59 -56.17
N PHE A 105 -19.28 -81.76 -55.96
CA PHE A 105 -17.88 -81.89 -55.54
C PHE A 105 -16.90 -81.27 -56.54
N ASP A 106 -17.10 -81.44 -57.86
CA ASP A 106 -16.19 -80.83 -58.85
C ASP A 106 -16.22 -79.29 -58.77
N THR A 107 -17.41 -78.71 -58.60
CA THR A 107 -17.63 -77.27 -58.43
C THR A 107 -17.02 -76.78 -57.12
N ALA A 108 -17.30 -77.49 -56.02
CA ALA A 108 -16.78 -77.20 -54.68
C ALA A 108 -15.26 -77.24 -54.63
N LYS A 109 -14.66 -78.31 -55.16
CA LYS A 109 -13.21 -78.45 -55.26
C LYS A 109 -12.60 -77.35 -56.13
N LYS A 110 -13.22 -76.99 -57.26
CA LYS A 110 -12.72 -75.92 -58.13
C LYS A 110 -12.70 -74.58 -57.40
N ALA A 111 -13.83 -74.15 -56.83
CA ALA A 111 -13.93 -72.84 -56.18
C ALA A 111 -12.96 -72.72 -54.97
N ALA A 112 -12.83 -73.79 -54.18
CA ALA A 112 -11.85 -73.84 -53.09
C ALA A 112 -10.38 -73.84 -53.58
N THR A 113 -10.11 -74.46 -54.74
CA THR A 113 -8.79 -74.39 -55.39
C THR A 113 -8.52 -72.99 -55.95
N ASP A 114 -9.54 -72.28 -56.44
CA ASP A 114 -9.41 -70.91 -56.93
C ASP A 114 -9.19 -69.90 -55.79
N LEU A 115 -9.81 -70.09 -54.61
CA LEU A 115 -9.42 -69.37 -53.40
C LEU A 115 -7.92 -69.60 -53.09
N ALA A 116 -7.47 -70.85 -53.12
CA ALA A 116 -6.06 -71.18 -52.86
C ALA A 116 -5.12 -70.54 -53.89
N ASN A 117 -5.50 -70.50 -55.18
CA ASN A 117 -4.73 -69.81 -56.24
C ASN A 117 -4.62 -68.30 -55.99
N LYS A 118 -5.67 -67.66 -55.46
CA LYS A 118 -5.67 -66.22 -55.13
C LYS A 118 -4.85 -65.90 -53.88
N LEU A 119 -4.84 -66.77 -52.88
CA LEU A 119 -4.18 -66.53 -51.60
C LEU A 119 -2.73 -67.03 -51.54
N LEU A 120 -2.42 -68.17 -52.15
CA LEU A 120 -1.10 -68.80 -52.11
C LEU A 120 -0.23 -68.35 -53.30
N THR A 121 -0.09 -67.03 -53.44
CA THR A 121 0.75 -66.41 -54.47
C THR A 121 2.24 -66.59 -54.16
N ALA A 122 3.08 -66.46 -55.19
CA ALA A 122 4.54 -66.56 -55.02
C ALA A 122 5.10 -65.49 -54.07
N ASP A 123 4.46 -64.32 -53.94
CA ASP A 123 4.90 -63.27 -53.03
C ASP A 123 4.39 -63.49 -51.60
N ASN A 124 3.17 -64.00 -51.43
CA ASN A 124 2.68 -64.46 -50.12
C ASN A 124 3.51 -65.64 -49.60
N ALA A 125 4.01 -66.52 -50.48
CA ALA A 125 4.94 -67.59 -50.09
C ALA A 125 6.33 -67.06 -49.68
N LYS A 126 6.89 -66.07 -50.38
CA LYS A 126 8.18 -65.42 -50.01
C LYS A 126 8.11 -64.68 -48.67
N ALA A 127 6.98 -64.03 -48.41
CA ALA A 127 6.77 -63.23 -47.20
C ALA A 127 6.32 -64.06 -45.99
N ASP A 128 6.13 -65.38 -46.16
CA ASP A 128 5.36 -66.23 -45.24
C ASP A 128 4.03 -65.54 -44.82
N ALA A 129 3.31 -64.93 -45.75
CA ALA A 129 2.10 -64.17 -45.44
C ALA A 129 0.88 -65.08 -45.23
N VAL A 130 0.68 -66.08 -46.11
CA VAL A 130 -0.51 -66.94 -46.11
C VAL A 130 -0.15 -68.39 -46.36
N ARG A 131 -0.76 -69.31 -45.60
CA ARG A 131 -0.64 -70.76 -45.77
C ARG A 131 -1.96 -71.47 -45.46
N MET A 132 -2.20 -72.61 -46.11
CA MET A 132 -3.43 -73.39 -45.97
C MET A 132 -3.17 -74.81 -45.45
N SER A 133 -4.15 -75.37 -44.74
CA SER A 133 -4.25 -76.79 -44.38
C SER A 133 -5.63 -77.29 -44.82
N VAL A 134 -5.77 -78.59 -45.09
CA VAL A 134 -7.03 -79.17 -45.55
C VAL A 134 -7.48 -80.30 -44.63
N VAL A 135 -8.74 -80.23 -44.17
CA VAL A 135 -9.49 -81.34 -43.60
C VAL A 135 -10.46 -81.83 -44.67
N THR A 136 -10.61 -83.15 -44.81
CA THR A 136 -11.69 -83.74 -45.63
C THR A 136 -12.50 -84.72 -44.79
N PHE A 137 -13.83 -84.71 -44.93
CA PHE A 137 -14.70 -85.48 -44.04
C PHE A 137 -15.88 -86.14 -44.77
N GLU A 138 -16.39 -87.20 -44.14
CA GLU A 138 -17.60 -87.94 -44.52
C GLU A 138 -18.30 -88.41 -43.25
N THR A 139 -18.55 -89.71 -43.06
CA THR A 139 -18.94 -90.27 -41.74
C THR A 139 -17.85 -90.04 -40.67
N THR A 140 -16.59 -89.93 -41.09
CA THR A 140 -15.45 -89.48 -40.27
C THR A 140 -14.58 -88.47 -41.01
N ALA A 141 -13.81 -87.68 -40.29
CA ALA A 141 -12.88 -86.69 -40.79
C ALA A 141 -11.44 -87.22 -40.81
N GLN A 142 -10.70 -86.87 -41.85
CA GLN A 142 -9.24 -87.07 -41.89
C GLN A 142 -8.55 -86.02 -41.03
N ASP A 143 -7.45 -86.41 -40.35
CA ASP A 143 -6.56 -85.44 -39.72
C ASP A 143 -6.08 -84.41 -40.76
N ALA A 144 -6.00 -83.15 -40.35
CA ALA A 144 -5.70 -82.05 -41.25
C ALA A 144 -4.29 -82.18 -41.86
N THR A 145 -4.14 -81.83 -43.14
CA THR A 145 -2.83 -81.90 -43.81
C THR A 145 -1.82 -80.92 -43.23
N ASN A 146 -0.54 -81.24 -43.38
CA ASN A 146 0.55 -80.27 -43.18
C ASN A 146 0.25 -78.95 -43.91
N TRP A 147 0.64 -77.83 -43.29
CA TRP A 147 0.54 -76.49 -43.86
C TRP A 147 1.26 -76.40 -45.23
N THR A 148 0.60 -75.81 -46.22
CA THR A 148 1.13 -75.62 -47.57
C THR A 148 0.97 -74.18 -48.06
N THR A 149 1.97 -73.72 -48.82
CA THR A 149 1.96 -72.46 -49.58
C THR A 149 1.74 -72.70 -51.08
N SER A 150 1.18 -73.86 -51.45
CA SER A 150 0.87 -74.22 -52.84
C SER A 150 -0.60 -74.60 -53.03
N ALA A 151 -1.28 -73.90 -53.94
CA ALA A 151 -2.66 -74.22 -54.35
C ALA A 151 -2.78 -75.62 -54.97
N ASN A 152 -1.75 -76.11 -55.67
CA ASN A 152 -1.68 -77.50 -56.14
C ASN A 152 -1.64 -78.49 -54.97
N GLY A 153 -1.00 -78.14 -53.85
CA GLY A 153 -1.02 -78.92 -52.62
C GLY A 153 -2.43 -79.01 -52.01
N VAL A 154 -3.15 -77.88 -51.96
CA VAL A 154 -4.56 -77.84 -51.52
C VAL A 154 -5.44 -78.71 -52.43
N ALA A 155 -5.33 -78.55 -53.76
CA ALA A 155 -6.07 -79.34 -54.73
C ALA A 155 -5.74 -80.85 -54.68
N ALA A 156 -4.52 -81.22 -54.33
CA ALA A 156 -4.12 -82.60 -54.10
C ALA A 156 -4.71 -83.16 -52.79
N ALA A 157 -4.67 -82.38 -51.70
CA ALA A 157 -5.20 -82.75 -50.39
C ALA A 157 -6.73 -82.97 -50.39
N ILE A 158 -7.49 -82.16 -51.14
CA ILE A 158 -8.93 -82.38 -51.36
C ILE A 158 -9.19 -83.72 -52.10
N GLY A 159 -8.23 -84.19 -52.90
CA GLY A 159 -8.26 -85.51 -53.54
C GLY A 159 -9.33 -85.68 -54.64
N GLY A 160 -9.63 -86.93 -54.99
CA GLY A 160 -10.65 -87.27 -56.00
C GLY A 160 -12.09 -87.30 -55.47
N GLN A 161 -13.04 -87.54 -56.37
CA GLN A 161 -14.48 -87.70 -56.12
C GLN A 161 -14.82 -88.66 -54.95
N PRO A 162 -15.91 -88.40 -54.18
CA PRO A 162 -16.46 -89.34 -53.20
C PRO A 162 -16.74 -90.73 -53.79
N ASN A 163 -16.14 -91.78 -53.21
CA ASN A 163 -16.25 -93.13 -53.73
C ASN A 163 -16.13 -94.20 -52.63
N TYR A 164 -17.23 -94.43 -51.91
CA TYR A 164 -17.32 -95.43 -50.83
C TYR A 164 -18.26 -96.56 -51.25
N ASN A 165 -17.82 -97.80 -51.03
CA ASN A 165 -18.63 -99.00 -51.26
C ASN A 165 -18.96 -99.63 -49.89
N GLY A 166 -20.22 -99.54 -49.47
CA GLY A 166 -20.72 -100.16 -48.22
C GLY A 166 -21.52 -99.20 -47.35
N ASN A 167 -22.42 -99.75 -46.53
CA ASN A 167 -23.50 -99.00 -45.85
C ASN A 167 -23.04 -98.07 -44.70
N ASN A 168 -21.77 -98.12 -44.31
CA ASN A 168 -21.25 -97.45 -43.10
C ASN A 168 -20.38 -96.22 -43.39
N ARG A 169 -20.30 -95.75 -44.64
CA ARG A 169 -19.46 -94.62 -45.07
C ARG A 169 -20.15 -93.70 -46.08
N GLY A 170 -19.69 -92.46 -46.14
CA GLY A 170 -20.20 -91.40 -47.02
C GLY A 170 -21.40 -90.65 -46.45
N GLY A 171 -21.59 -90.65 -45.12
CA GLY A 171 -22.46 -89.68 -44.44
C GLY A 171 -21.75 -88.34 -44.21
N THR A 172 -22.28 -87.53 -43.29
CA THR A 172 -21.85 -86.15 -43.07
C THR A 172 -21.66 -85.88 -41.57
N ASN A 173 -20.40 -85.82 -41.12
CA ASN A 173 -20.02 -85.62 -39.72
C ASN A 173 -19.34 -84.26 -39.53
N TRP A 174 -20.13 -83.21 -39.28
CA TRP A 174 -19.61 -81.86 -39.04
C TRP A 174 -18.80 -81.74 -37.75
N ASP A 175 -19.14 -82.54 -36.73
CA ASP A 175 -18.53 -82.55 -35.40
C ASP A 175 -17.05 -82.97 -35.47
N ASP A 176 -16.78 -84.15 -36.03
CA ASP A 176 -15.42 -84.66 -36.28
C ASP A 176 -14.63 -83.71 -37.20
N ALA A 177 -15.28 -83.17 -38.24
CA ALA A 177 -14.65 -82.25 -39.19
C ALA A 177 -14.17 -80.94 -38.53
N LEU A 178 -14.94 -80.43 -37.56
CA LEU A 178 -14.56 -79.27 -36.76
C LEU A 178 -13.51 -79.62 -35.69
N GLU A 179 -13.57 -80.80 -35.08
CA GLU A 179 -12.55 -81.29 -34.14
C GLU A 179 -11.17 -81.36 -34.83
N LYS A 180 -11.11 -81.97 -36.03
CA LYS A 180 -9.88 -82.01 -36.84
C LYS A 180 -9.40 -80.62 -37.27
N ALA A 181 -10.31 -79.69 -37.54
CA ALA A 181 -9.95 -78.31 -37.89
C ALA A 181 -9.44 -77.52 -36.67
N ASN A 182 -10.00 -77.77 -35.49
CA ASN A 182 -9.61 -77.14 -34.23
C ASN A 182 -8.23 -77.60 -33.76
N ALA A 183 -7.95 -78.91 -33.87
CA ALA A 183 -6.67 -79.52 -33.49
C ALA A 183 -5.43 -78.88 -34.14
N VAL A 184 -5.56 -78.28 -35.32
CA VAL A 184 -4.44 -77.57 -35.97
C VAL A 184 -4.19 -76.22 -35.29
N SER A 185 -3.02 -76.07 -34.65
CA SER A 185 -2.56 -74.78 -34.16
C SER A 185 -2.08 -73.88 -35.31
N ALA A 186 -2.50 -72.61 -35.29
CA ALA A 186 -1.89 -71.57 -36.09
C ALA A 186 -0.52 -71.15 -35.48
N ARG A 187 0.32 -70.48 -36.26
CA ARG A 187 1.58 -69.91 -35.78
C ARG A 187 1.36 -68.67 -34.88
N PRO A 188 2.30 -68.36 -33.97
CA PRO A 188 2.21 -67.16 -33.12
C PRO A 188 2.04 -65.89 -33.96
N GLY A 189 1.08 -65.05 -33.56
CA GLY A 189 0.81 -63.78 -34.24
C GLY A 189 0.11 -63.90 -35.60
N ALA A 190 -0.42 -65.07 -35.98
CA ALA A 190 -1.26 -65.22 -37.17
C ALA A 190 -2.75 -65.35 -36.82
N THR A 191 -3.62 -64.83 -37.68
CA THR A 191 -5.07 -65.08 -37.58
C THR A 191 -5.39 -66.46 -38.17
N LYS A 192 -6.09 -67.30 -37.39
CA LYS A 192 -6.60 -68.58 -37.86
C LYS A 192 -7.98 -68.39 -38.51
N TYR A 193 -8.19 -69.01 -39.67
CA TYR A 193 -9.48 -69.08 -40.34
C TYR A 193 -9.90 -70.53 -40.51
N ILE A 194 -11.18 -70.83 -40.37
CA ILE A 194 -11.79 -72.12 -40.70
C ILE A 194 -12.82 -71.85 -41.79
N VAL A 195 -12.59 -72.38 -42.99
CA VAL A 195 -13.52 -72.29 -44.12
C VAL A 195 -14.21 -73.63 -44.26
N PHE A 196 -15.46 -73.70 -43.80
CA PHE A 196 -16.22 -74.94 -43.63
C PHE A 196 -17.23 -75.10 -44.77
N LEU A 197 -16.97 -76.06 -45.67
CA LEU A 197 -17.70 -76.26 -46.93
C LEU A 197 -18.46 -77.60 -46.92
N SER A 198 -19.80 -77.57 -46.94
CA SER A 198 -20.68 -78.76 -46.86
C SER A 198 -21.96 -78.62 -47.68
N ASP A 199 -22.55 -79.75 -48.10
CA ASP A 199 -23.83 -79.79 -48.84
C ASP A 199 -24.98 -80.49 -48.11
N GLY A 200 -24.71 -81.04 -46.93
CA GLY A 200 -25.62 -81.93 -46.22
C GLY A 200 -25.76 -81.55 -44.75
N LEU A 201 -26.92 -81.89 -44.18
CA LEU A 201 -27.14 -81.79 -42.74
C LEU A 201 -26.26 -82.81 -42.00
N PRO A 202 -25.83 -82.53 -40.75
CA PRO A 202 -24.99 -83.47 -40.00
C PRO A 202 -25.78 -84.73 -39.64
N THR A 203 -25.39 -85.87 -40.22
CA THR A 203 -26.02 -87.20 -40.05
C THR A 203 -25.24 -88.13 -39.12
N PHE A 204 -24.06 -87.69 -38.67
CA PHE A 204 -23.19 -88.33 -37.69
C PHE A 204 -22.54 -87.29 -36.76
N ARG A 205 -22.04 -87.76 -35.61
CA ARG A 205 -21.20 -87.04 -34.63
C ARG A 205 -20.27 -88.01 -33.91
N ASN A 206 -19.28 -87.51 -33.18
CA ASN A 206 -18.37 -88.34 -32.38
C ASN A 206 -19.04 -88.83 -31.08
N ASP A 207 -18.66 -90.03 -30.61
CA ASP A 207 -19.32 -90.72 -29.49
C ASP A 207 -18.51 -90.74 -28.17
N GLY A 208 -17.32 -90.12 -28.18
CA GLY A 208 -16.41 -90.06 -27.04
C GLY A 208 -15.61 -91.34 -26.75
N ARG A 209 -15.69 -92.38 -27.60
CA ARG A 209 -14.95 -93.65 -27.46
C ARG A 209 -14.30 -94.09 -28.78
N ASN A 210 -13.69 -93.13 -29.48
CA ASN A 210 -13.05 -93.31 -30.79
C ASN A 210 -14.01 -93.83 -31.89
N GLY A 211 -15.32 -93.64 -31.69
CA GLY A 211 -16.37 -94.02 -32.63
C GLY A 211 -17.27 -92.84 -32.99
N TYR A 212 -18.20 -93.10 -33.90
CA TYR A 212 -19.21 -92.16 -34.36
C TYR A 212 -20.62 -92.71 -34.12
N THR A 213 -21.54 -91.83 -33.76
CA THR A 213 -22.97 -92.15 -33.59
C THR A 213 -23.80 -91.33 -34.58
N GLY A 214 -24.72 -92.00 -35.26
CA GLY A 214 -25.62 -91.43 -36.25
C GLY A 214 -26.31 -92.53 -37.03
N ASN A 215 -27.23 -92.18 -37.93
CA ASN A 215 -27.89 -93.13 -38.83
C ASN A 215 -27.53 -92.89 -40.31
N GLY A 216 -26.77 -91.84 -40.62
CA GLY A 216 -26.39 -91.50 -41.99
C GLY A 216 -27.52 -90.99 -42.87
N GLN A 217 -28.67 -90.60 -42.31
CA GLN A 217 -29.87 -90.17 -43.05
C GLN A 217 -30.41 -88.82 -42.54
N ASP A 218 -30.58 -88.65 -41.22
CA ASP A 218 -31.16 -87.44 -40.62
C ASP A 218 -30.67 -87.17 -39.18
N ASP A 219 -31.13 -86.06 -38.58
CA ASP A 219 -30.90 -85.72 -37.18
C ASP A 219 -32.22 -85.30 -36.48
N PRO A 220 -33.18 -86.24 -36.29
CA PRO A 220 -34.52 -85.94 -35.78
C PRO A 220 -34.54 -85.58 -34.29
N ARG A 221 -33.37 -85.51 -33.65
CA ARG A 221 -33.17 -85.11 -32.25
C ARG A 221 -32.24 -83.90 -32.11
N GLY A 222 -31.72 -83.34 -33.21
CA GLY A 222 -30.79 -82.22 -33.22
C GLY A 222 -29.43 -82.50 -32.55
N LEU A 223 -29.08 -83.77 -32.32
CA LEU A 223 -27.91 -84.17 -31.53
C LEU A 223 -26.61 -84.09 -32.33
N ASN A 224 -26.64 -84.34 -33.63
CA ASN A 224 -25.47 -84.25 -34.50
C ASN A 224 -25.09 -82.79 -34.72
N TYR A 225 -26.10 -81.95 -34.98
CA TYR A 225 -25.89 -80.51 -35.05
C TYR A 225 -25.43 -79.92 -33.70
N ALA A 226 -26.03 -80.32 -32.58
CA ALA A 226 -25.65 -79.79 -31.27
C ALA A 226 -24.19 -80.13 -30.89
N ALA A 227 -23.68 -81.28 -31.33
CA ALA A 227 -22.26 -81.62 -31.18
C ALA A 227 -21.37 -80.72 -32.06
N ALA A 228 -21.70 -80.62 -33.36
CA ALA A 228 -20.98 -79.75 -34.30
C ALA A 228 -20.96 -78.27 -33.89
N LEU A 229 -22.07 -77.74 -33.35
CA LEU A 229 -22.13 -76.39 -32.80
C LEU A 229 -21.28 -76.24 -31.53
N ALA A 230 -21.24 -77.26 -30.67
CA ALA A 230 -20.37 -77.25 -29.50
C ALA A 230 -18.88 -77.24 -29.91
N GLU A 231 -18.50 -78.00 -30.94
CA GLU A 231 -17.12 -78.01 -31.45
C GLU A 231 -16.77 -76.75 -32.26
N ALA A 232 -17.69 -76.19 -33.04
CA ALA A 232 -17.52 -74.87 -33.66
C ALA A 232 -17.18 -73.79 -32.62
N ASN A 233 -17.75 -73.88 -31.42
CA ASN A 233 -17.49 -72.98 -30.30
C ASN A 233 -16.21 -73.32 -29.50
N ARG A 234 -15.52 -74.45 -29.76
CA ARG A 234 -14.18 -74.76 -29.19
C ARG A 234 -13.01 -74.21 -30.01
N ARG A 235 -13.26 -73.60 -31.17
CA ARG A 235 -12.24 -73.12 -32.12
C ARG A 235 -11.31 -71.99 -31.62
N GLY A 236 -11.54 -71.46 -30.42
CA GLY A 236 -10.83 -70.30 -29.88
C GLY A 236 -11.09 -69.03 -30.69
N ASN A 237 -10.04 -68.24 -30.94
CA ASN A 237 -10.12 -67.00 -31.71
C ASN A 237 -10.11 -67.20 -33.25
N ALA A 238 -10.37 -68.41 -33.74
CA ALA A 238 -10.42 -68.66 -35.18
C ALA A 238 -11.66 -68.01 -35.82
N VAL A 239 -11.49 -67.35 -36.96
CA VAL A 239 -12.62 -66.83 -37.75
C VAL A 239 -13.29 -68.00 -38.48
N LEU A 240 -14.62 -68.14 -38.34
CA LEU A 240 -15.39 -69.20 -39.00
C LEU A 240 -16.15 -68.63 -40.22
N TYR A 241 -15.89 -69.20 -41.39
CA TYR A 241 -16.66 -68.97 -42.60
C TYR A 241 -17.40 -70.27 -42.99
N SER A 242 -18.71 -70.27 -42.83
CA SER A 242 -19.60 -71.38 -43.17
C SER A 242 -20.10 -71.21 -44.61
N VAL A 243 -19.85 -72.17 -45.49
CA VAL A 243 -20.13 -72.08 -46.92
C VAL A 243 -20.94 -73.29 -47.36
N SER A 244 -22.16 -73.08 -47.84
CA SER A 244 -22.95 -74.18 -48.40
C SER A 244 -22.50 -74.57 -49.81
N ALA A 245 -22.67 -75.83 -50.17
CA ALA A 245 -22.53 -76.35 -51.53
C ALA A 245 -23.86 -76.89 -52.10
N ASP A 246 -24.95 -76.80 -51.34
CA ASP A 246 -26.32 -76.99 -51.80
C ASP A 246 -27.32 -76.14 -51.01
N ARG A 247 -28.46 -75.81 -51.64
CA ARG A 247 -29.53 -75.00 -51.07
C ARG A 247 -30.14 -75.61 -49.82
N ASP A 248 -30.27 -76.93 -49.75
CA ASP A 248 -30.93 -77.60 -48.62
C ASP A 248 -30.09 -77.54 -47.33
N ALA A 249 -28.78 -77.33 -47.45
CA ALA A 249 -27.88 -77.06 -46.32
C ALA A 249 -27.91 -75.60 -45.83
N ASN A 250 -28.32 -74.63 -46.67
CA ASN A 250 -28.19 -73.19 -46.39
C ASN A 250 -28.69 -72.80 -45.00
N ALA A 251 -29.90 -73.20 -44.63
CA ALA A 251 -30.50 -72.81 -43.35
C ALA A 251 -29.67 -73.30 -42.15
N ARG A 252 -29.16 -74.53 -42.20
CA ARG A 252 -28.42 -75.13 -41.09
C ARG A 252 -26.95 -74.70 -41.04
N MET A 253 -26.40 -74.26 -42.17
CA MET A 253 -25.07 -73.65 -42.25
C MET A 253 -25.08 -72.16 -41.88
N ASP A 254 -26.20 -71.46 -42.09
CA ASP A 254 -26.47 -70.15 -41.48
C ASP A 254 -26.63 -70.25 -39.96
N ASP A 255 -27.43 -71.22 -39.48
CA ASP A 255 -27.55 -71.51 -38.05
C ASP A 255 -26.15 -71.73 -37.42
N LEU A 256 -25.32 -72.59 -38.02
CA LEU A 256 -23.98 -72.89 -37.52
C LEU A 256 -23.08 -71.65 -37.45
N ALA A 257 -23.13 -70.77 -38.45
CA ALA A 257 -22.37 -69.53 -38.42
C ALA A 257 -22.90 -68.58 -37.33
N ARG A 258 -24.21 -68.32 -37.36
CA ARG A 258 -24.89 -67.35 -36.50
C ARG A 258 -24.82 -67.72 -35.02
N GLU A 259 -24.95 -69.01 -34.70
CA GLU A 259 -24.92 -69.56 -33.33
C GLU A 259 -23.49 -69.80 -32.80
N ALA A 260 -22.48 -69.69 -33.68
CA ALA A 260 -21.06 -69.79 -33.30
C ALA A 260 -20.27 -68.50 -33.51
N GLU A 261 -20.88 -67.36 -33.84
CA GLU A 261 -20.18 -66.09 -34.16
C GLU A 261 -19.23 -66.20 -35.38
N GLY A 262 -19.65 -66.91 -36.42
CA GLY A 262 -19.04 -66.94 -37.75
C GLY A 262 -19.83 -66.13 -38.79
N THR A 263 -19.39 -66.16 -40.06
CA THR A 263 -20.13 -65.62 -41.21
C THR A 263 -20.59 -66.75 -42.12
N PHE A 264 -21.85 -66.72 -42.56
CA PHE A 264 -22.39 -67.64 -43.56
C PHE A 264 -22.32 -67.07 -44.97
N PHE A 265 -22.07 -67.94 -45.94
CA PHE A 265 -22.17 -67.67 -47.36
C PHE A 265 -22.98 -68.76 -48.05
N ASP A 266 -24.05 -68.36 -48.74
CA ASP A 266 -24.80 -69.22 -49.65
C ASP A 266 -23.90 -69.56 -50.86
N GLY A 267 -23.62 -70.84 -51.06
CA GLY A 267 -22.90 -71.35 -52.23
C GLY A 267 -23.68 -72.46 -52.95
N SER A 268 -25.02 -72.40 -52.90
CA SER A 268 -25.91 -73.43 -53.46
C SER A 268 -25.78 -73.70 -54.96
N ASP A 269 -25.02 -72.88 -55.68
CA ASP A 269 -24.72 -73.02 -57.10
C ASP A 269 -23.33 -72.46 -57.43
N SER A 270 -22.83 -72.75 -58.65
CA SER A 270 -21.47 -72.39 -59.05
C SER A 270 -21.21 -70.88 -59.17
N ALA A 271 -22.22 -70.02 -59.30
CA ALA A 271 -21.98 -68.57 -59.30
C ALA A 271 -21.81 -68.10 -57.86
N LYS A 272 -22.81 -68.36 -57.03
CA LYS A 272 -22.79 -68.02 -55.61
C LYS A 272 -21.58 -68.57 -54.86
N LEU A 273 -21.16 -69.81 -55.16
CA LEU A 273 -19.99 -70.40 -54.50
C LEU A 273 -18.69 -69.68 -54.86
N ASN A 274 -18.54 -69.24 -56.13
CA ASN A 274 -17.41 -68.38 -56.49
C ASN A 274 -17.50 -67.04 -55.76
N ASP A 275 -18.69 -66.44 -55.66
CA ASP A 275 -18.89 -65.17 -54.96
C ASP A 275 -18.63 -65.28 -53.45
N ALA A 276 -19.04 -66.37 -52.81
CA ALA A 276 -18.68 -66.71 -51.43
C ALA A 276 -17.15 -66.75 -51.24
N PHE A 277 -16.45 -67.48 -52.11
CA PHE A 277 -14.99 -67.55 -52.08
C PHE A 277 -14.31 -66.22 -52.46
N ASN A 278 -14.94 -65.36 -53.26
CA ASN A 278 -14.50 -64.00 -53.55
C ASN A 278 -14.63 -63.10 -52.32
N SER A 279 -15.79 -63.10 -51.65
CA SER A 279 -16.02 -62.34 -50.41
C SER A 279 -15.12 -62.81 -49.27
N ILE A 280 -14.86 -64.12 -49.16
CA ILE A 280 -13.86 -64.67 -48.23
C ILE A 280 -12.45 -64.18 -48.59
N PHE A 281 -12.07 -64.15 -49.88
CA PHE A 281 -10.78 -63.60 -50.31
C PHE A 281 -10.63 -62.10 -49.98
N GLU A 282 -11.68 -61.30 -50.19
CA GLU A 282 -11.67 -59.86 -49.88
C GLU A 282 -11.64 -59.62 -48.36
N LYS A 283 -12.41 -60.39 -47.58
CA LYS A 283 -12.35 -60.44 -46.10
C LYS A 283 -11.08 -61.10 -45.54
N ILE A 284 -10.24 -61.70 -46.38
CA ILE A 284 -8.89 -62.18 -46.04
C ILE A 284 -7.82 -61.16 -46.48
N THR A 285 -8.16 -60.11 -47.24
CA THR A 285 -7.19 -59.15 -47.81
C THR A 285 -7.58 -57.67 -47.67
N THR A 286 -8.35 -57.32 -46.63
CA THR A 286 -8.78 -55.94 -46.33
C THR A 286 -8.03 -55.36 -45.13
N SER A 287 -7.18 -54.36 -45.38
CA SER A 287 -6.53 -53.56 -44.34
C SER A 287 -6.97 -52.09 -44.38
N ALA A 288 -6.94 -51.42 -43.23
CA ALA A 288 -7.04 -49.96 -43.17
C ALA A 288 -5.93 -49.37 -42.28
N ALA A 289 -5.38 -48.22 -42.68
CA ALA A 289 -4.36 -47.46 -41.96
C ALA A 289 -4.57 -45.94 -42.11
N TYR A 290 -3.97 -45.12 -41.23
CA TYR A 290 -3.96 -43.66 -41.40
C TYR A 290 -2.83 -43.21 -42.34
N ARG A 291 -3.09 -42.18 -43.15
CA ARG A 291 -2.12 -41.50 -44.05
C ARG A 291 -2.34 -39.98 -44.01
N ASN A 292 -1.37 -39.19 -44.50
CA ASN A 292 -1.48 -37.73 -44.62
C ASN A 292 -1.83 -37.05 -43.29
N VAL A 293 -1.32 -37.60 -42.19
CA VAL A 293 -1.62 -37.10 -40.84
C VAL A 293 -0.84 -35.82 -40.61
N VAL A 294 -1.56 -34.73 -40.37
CA VAL A 294 -1.00 -33.40 -40.11
C VAL A 294 -1.52 -32.90 -38.77
N ILE A 295 -0.60 -32.57 -37.86
CA ILE A 295 -0.90 -31.82 -36.64
C ILE A 295 -0.53 -30.35 -36.87
N LYS A 296 -1.46 -29.45 -36.57
CA LYS A 296 -1.23 -28.00 -36.54
C LYS A 296 -1.39 -27.49 -35.11
N ASP A 297 -0.59 -26.50 -34.74
CA ASP A 297 -0.63 -25.86 -33.43
C ASP A 297 -0.30 -24.37 -33.59
N THR A 298 -1.17 -23.48 -33.12
CA THR A 298 -0.96 -22.03 -33.19
C THR A 298 -0.65 -21.52 -31.79
N LEU A 299 0.62 -21.26 -31.50
CA LEU A 299 1.07 -20.73 -30.21
C LEU A 299 0.37 -19.41 -29.87
N SER A 300 0.08 -19.19 -28.59
CA SER A 300 -0.60 -17.98 -28.10
C SER A 300 0.34 -16.78 -27.99
N ASP A 301 -0.21 -15.60 -27.64
CA ASP A 301 0.58 -14.43 -27.23
C ASP A 301 1.44 -14.66 -25.97
N TYR A 302 1.13 -15.68 -25.17
CA TYR A 302 1.74 -15.92 -23.85
C TYR A 302 3.00 -16.77 -23.88
N VAL A 303 3.34 -17.41 -25.01
CA VAL A 303 4.54 -18.25 -25.16
C VAL A 303 5.36 -17.92 -26.39
N THR A 304 6.65 -18.23 -26.33
CA THR A 304 7.57 -18.22 -27.49
C THR A 304 8.58 -19.35 -27.38
N PHE A 305 9.30 -19.67 -28.45
CA PHE A 305 10.35 -20.70 -28.43
C PHE A 305 11.52 -20.27 -27.52
N ALA A 306 12.02 -21.19 -26.69
CA ALA A 306 13.04 -20.86 -25.69
C ALA A 306 14.34 -20.31 -26.31
N ASP A 307 14.81 -20.95 -27.39
CA ASP A 307 16.07 -20.63 -28.08
C ASP A 307 15.89 -19.65 -29.26
N GLY A 308 14.71 -19.06 -29.45
CA GLY A 308 14.37 -18.23 -30.60
C GLY A 308 14.15 -19.04 -31.88
N THR A 309 15.16 -19.79 -32.33
CA THR A 309 14.98 -20.84 -33.36
C THR A 309 14.40 -22.10 -32.72
N PRO A 310 13.25 -22.62 -33.18
CA PRO A 310 12.63 -23.82 -32.60
C PRO A 310 13.48 -25.07 -32.86
N LYS A 311 13.93 -25.73 -31.78
CA LYS A 311 14.59 -27.03 -31.83
C LYS A 311 13.57 -28.12 -31.56
N PHE A 312 13.20 -28.88 -32.58
CA PHE A 312 12.29 -30.02 -32.46
C PHE A 312 13.06 -31.32 -32.23
N THR A 313 12.53 -32.17 -31.36
CA THR A 313 12.93 -33.58 -31.26
C THR A 313 11.72 -34.48 -31.50
N ALA A 314 11.95 -35.67 -32.06
CA ALA A 314 10.88 -36.59 -32.42
C ALA A 314 11.19 -38.02 -31.98
N THR A 315 10.14 -38.76 -31.62
CA THR A 315 10.21 -40.19 -31.31
C THR A 315 9.12 -40.97 -32.05
N LYS A 316 9.39 -42.25 -32.27
CA LYS A 316 8.48 -43.25 -32.81
C LYS A 316 8.64 -44.50 -31.96
N ASP A 317 7.54 -45.03 -31.43
CA ASP A 317 7.57 -46.15 -30.46
C ASP A 317 8.53 -45.88 -29.27
N GLY A 318 8.48 -44.65 -28.75
CA GLY A 318 9.35 -44.16 -27.66
C GLY A 318 10.83 -43.99 -28.01
N LYS A 319 11.28 -44.41 -29.20
CA LYS A 319 12.69 -44.36 -29.65
C LYS A 319 12.93 -43.11 -30.49
N ALA A 320 14.13 -42.53 -30.41
CA ALA A 320 14.49 -41.33 -31.17
C ALA A 320 14.35 -41.56 -32.69
N TRP A 321 13.59 -40.70 -33.38
CA TRP A 321 13.24 -40.87 -34.78
C TRP A 321 14.01 -39.86 -35.66
N ALA A 322 15.25 -40.20 -36.02
CA ALA A 322 16.12 -39.33 -36.82
C ALA A 322 15.61 -39.05 -38.25
N ALA A 323 14.66 -39.86 -38.75
CA ALA A 323 14.01 -39.68 -40.05
C ALA A 323 12.61 -39.04 -39.94
N ALA A 324 12.32 -38.35 -38.83
CA ALA A 324 11.06 -37.62 -38.66
C ALA A 324 10.96 -36.44 -39.64
N PRO A 325 9.78 -36.19 -40.25
CA PRO A 325 9.52 -34.96 -40.96
C PRO A 325 9.70 -33.74 -40.04
N VAL A 326 10.50 -32.78 -40.48
CA VAL A 326 10.74 -31.53 -39.76
C VAL A 326 9.47 -30.67 -39.83
N PRO A 327 8.92 -30.19 -38.70
CA PRO A 327 7.77 -29.28 -38.71
C PRO A 327 8.11 -27.96 -39.41
N THR A 328 7.18 -27.43 -40.19
CA THR A 328 7.27 -26.04 -40.65
C THR A 328 6.75 -25.11 -39.55
N VAL A 329 7.34 -23.91 -39.46
CA VAL A 329 6.95 -22.87 -38.50
C VAL A 329 6.79 -21.54 -39.22
N ASP A 330 5.60 -20.97 -39.16
CA ASP A 330 5.26 -19.65 -39.71
C ASP A 330 4.73 -18.74 -38.59
N GLY A 331 5.62 -17.90 -38.06
CA GLY A 331 5.39 -17.11 -36.85
C GLY A 331 5.09 -17.99 -35.63
N LYS A 332 3.80 -18.08 -35.27
CA LYS A 332 3.27 -18.91 -34.17
C LYS A 332 2.71 -20.26 -34.63
N ASN A 333 2.52 -20.45 -35.93
CA ASN A 333 1.89 -21.63 -36.50
C ASN A 333 2.92 -22.72 -36.75
N ILE A 334 2.84 -23.82 -36.00
CA ILE A 334 3.61 -25.04 -36.18
C ILE A 334 2.76 -26.00 -37.03
N THR A 335 3.32 -26.61 -38.05
CA THR A 335 2.66 -27.67 -38.84
C THR A 335 3.60 -28.88 -38.97
N TRP A 336 3.21 -29.99 -38.35
CA TRP A 336 3.92 -31.27 -38.44
C TRP A 336 3.12 -32.23 -39.34
N ASN A 337 3.63 -32.43 -40.55
CA ASN A 337 3.05 -33.34 -41.54
C ASN A 337 3.84 -34.66 -41.54
N LEU A 338 3.20 -35.76 -41.14
CA LEU A 338 3.82 -37.10 -41.09
C LEU A 338 3.98 -37.75 -42.47
N GLY A 339 3.44 -37.14 -43.54
CA GLY A 339 3.65 -37.52 -44.93
C GLY A 339 2.63 -38.51 -45.50
N SER A 340 2.90 -38.94 -46.72
CA SER A 340 2.01 -39.76 -47.55
C SER A 340 2.23 -41.28 -47.40
N THR A 341 3.02 -41.71 -46.43
CA THR A 341 3.11 -43.12 -46.02
C THR A 341 2.00 -43.47 -45.03
N ASN A 342 1.57 -44.73 -45.01
CA ASN A 342 0.72 -45.23 -43.92
C ASN A 342 1.51 -45.16 -42.60
N LEU A 343 0.83 -44.78 -41.50
CA LEU A 343 1.39 -44.88 -40.16
C LEU A 343 1.31 -46.32 -39.67
N ASP A 344 2.40 -46.80 -39.07
CA ASP A 344 2.44 -48.08 -38.36
C ASP A 344 1.60 -47.97 -37.07
N ALA A 345 1.21 -49.10 -36.49
CA ALA A 345 0.41 -49.16 -35.26
C ALA A 345 1.20 -48.81 -33.97
N VAL A 346 1.85 -47.63 -33.95
CA VAL A 346 2.72 -47.14 -32.87
C VAL A 346 2.49 -45.65 -32.59
N LYS A 347 2.94 -45.18 -31.42
CA LYS A 347 2.94 -43.74 -31.07
C LYS A 347 4.05 -42.98 -31.78
N TYR A 348 3.70 -41.85 -32.39
CA TYR A 348 4.60 -40.83 -32.91
C TYR A 348 4.49 -39.58 -32.04
N GLU A 349 5.61 -38.98 -31.62
CA GLU A 349 5.62 -37.82 -30.71
C GLU A 349 6.69 -36.80 -31.10
N LEU A 350 6.31 -35.53 -31.16
CA LEU A 350 7.14 -34.36 -31.41
C LEU A 350 7.24 -33.52 -30.13
N SER A 351 8.43 -33.02 -29.79
CA SER A 351 8.67 -32.16 -28.63
C SER A 351 9.41 -30.86 -29.00
N VAL A 352 9.10 -29.76 -28.32
CA VAL A 352 9.79 -28.46 -28.45
C VAL A 352 9.74 -27.67 -27.13
N THR A 353 10.78 -26.88 -26.85
CA THR A 353 10.85 -26.06 -25.62
C THR A 353 10.33 -24.63 -25.83
N LEU A 354 9.40 -24.23 -24.99
CA LEU A 354 8.77 -22.91 -24.93
C LEU A 354 9.19 -22.15 -23.67
N LYS A 355 8.98 -20.84 -23.64
CA LYS A 355 9.08 -19.98 -22.45
C LYS A 355 7.95 -18.93 -22.45
N PRO A 356 7.53 -18.41 -21.29
CA PRO A 356 6.57 -17.30 -21.22
C PRO A 356 7.06 -16.04 -21.95
N THR A 357 6.14 -15.20 -22.41
CA THR A 357 6.43 -13.86 -22.97
C THR A 357 6.25 -12.76 -21.92
N GLN A 358 6.63 -11.52 -22.22
CA GLN A 358 6.34 -10.39 -21.34
C GLN A 358 4.82 -10.20 -21.15
N ALA A 359 4.03 -10.38 -22.21
CA ALA A 359 2.56 -10.31 -22.16
C ALA A 359 1.95 -11.34 -21.21
N ALA A 360 2.60 -12.48 -21.00
CA ALA A 360 2.19 -13.48 -20.00
C ALA A 360 2.35 -12.93 -18.56
N TYR A 361 3.51 -12.34 -18.24
CA TYR A 361 3.74 -11.73 -16.93
C TYR A 361 2.86 -10.50 -16.71
N ASP A 362 2.64 -9.67 -17.74
CA ASP A 362 1.75 -8.52 -17.68
C ASP A 362 0.30 -8.98 -17.38
N LYS A 363 -0.17 -10.06 -18.03
CA LYS A 363 -1.49 -10.66 -17.78
C LYS A 363 -1.61 -11.23 -16.36
N ALA A 364 -0.56 -11.84 -15.82
CA ALA A 364 -0.55 -12.34 -14.44
C ALA A 364 -0.62 -11.19 -13.42
N VAL A 365 0.04 -10.06 -13.69
CA VAL A 365 -0.05 -8.83 -12.89
C VAL A 365 -1.43 -8.19 -12.99
N GLU A 366 -2.04 -8.13 -14.17
CA GLU A 366 -3.42 -7.66 -14.38
C GLU A 366 -4.42 -8.52 -13.58
N ASN A 367 -4.22 -9.84 -13.56
CA ASN A 367 -5.00 -10.78 -12.74
C ASN A 367 -4.71 -10.66 -11.23
N GLY A 368 -3.65 -9.95 -10.83
CA GLY A 368 -3.22 -9.74 -9.44
C GLY A 368 -2.62 -10.97 -8.75
N LYS A 369 -2.27 -12.03 -9.48
CA LYS A 369 -1.79 -13.31 -8.92
C LYS A 369 -1.14 -14.21 -9.98
N GLU A 370 -0.46 -15.26 -9.51
CA GLU A 370 -0.04 -16.38 -10.35
C GLU A 370 -1.22 -16.91 -11.18
N SER A 371 -0.96 -17.10 -12.47
CA SER A 371 -2.00 -17.30 -13.49
C SER A 371 -1.63 -18.41 -14.47
N THR A 372 -2.49 -19.42 -14.55
CA THR A 372 -2.46 -20.43 -15.62
C THR A 372 -2.98 -19.81 -16.92
N LEU A 373 -2.15 -19.77 -17.97
CA LEU A 373 -2.46 -19.18 -19.28
C LEU A 373 -2.29 -20.23 -20.40
N PRO A 374 -3.09 -20.16 -21.48
CA PRO A 374 -2.99 -21.11 -22.59
C PRO A 374 -1.70 -20.90 -23.39
N SER A 375 -1.07 -21.99 -23.80
CA SER A 375 0.11 -22.04 -24.67
C SER A 375 -0.22 -21.92 -26.17
N ASN A 376 -1.48 -22.09 -26.54
CA ASN A 376 -1.95 -22.04 -27.93
C ASN A 376 -3.35 -21.46 -28.02
N ASP A 377 -3.66 -20.88 -29.17
CA ASP A 377 -4.98 -20.33 -29.51
C ASP A 377 -5.83 -21.33 -30.31
N ASP A 378 -5.19 -22.21 -31.09
CA ASP A 378 -5.78 -23.37 -31.76
C ASP A 378 -4.78 -24.53 -31.80
N ALA A 379 -5.27 -25.76 -31.94
CA ALA A 379 -4.48 -26.95 -32.24
C ALA A 379 -5.40 -28.02 -32.88
N THR A 380 -5.03 -28.56 -34.04
CA THR A 380 -5.88 -29.46 -34.82
C THR A 380 -5.11 -30.64 -35.43
N VAL A 381 -5.80 -31.77 -35.61
CA VAL A 381 -5.31 -32.95 -36.33
C VAL A 381 -6.22 -33.23 -37.52
N SER A 382 -5.64 -33.33 -38.71
CA SER A 382 -6.29 -33.84 -39.93
C SER A 382 -5.60 -35.10 -40.41
N TYR A 383 -6.37 -36.05 -40.97
CA TYR A 383 -5.88 -37.37 -41.38
C TYR A 383 -6.74 -37.93 -42.52
N ASP A 384 -6.16 -38.80 -43.34
CA ASP A 384 -6.90 -39.70 -44.24
C ASP A 384 -6.93 -41.12 -43.66
N VAL A 385 -8.02 -41.84 -43.90
CA VAL A 385 -8.10 -43.31 -43.77
C VAL A 385 -7.87 -43.91 -45.15
N VAL A 386 -6.93 -44.84 -45.24
CA VAL A 386 -6.63 -45.60 -46.45
C VAL A 386 -7.03 -47.04 -46.23
N THR A 387 -8.07 -47.49 -46.92
CA THR A 387 -8.50 -48.89 -46.95
C THR A 387 -7.92 -49.54 -48.20
N SER A 388 -7.17 -50.63 -48.05
CA SER A 388 -6.64 -51.42 -49.16
C SER A 388 -7.34 -52.78 -49.20
N VAL A 389 -7.97 -53.11 -50.33
CA VAL A 389 -8.59 -54.41 -50.58
C VAL A 389 -7.85 -55.05 -51.76
N ASN A 390 -7.28 -56.24 -51.56
CA ASN A 390 -6.45 -56.90 -52.60
C ASN A 390 -5.37 -55.95 -53.19
N GLY A 391 -4.71 -55.17 -52.33
CA GLY A 391 -3.69 -54.20 -52.71
C GLY A 391 -4.20 -52.92 -53.42
N LYS A 392 -5.49 -52.82 -53.75
CA LYS A 392 -6.11 -51.62 -54.33
C LYS A 392 -6.56 -50.67 -53.22
N GLU A 393 -5.93 -49.50 -53.16
CA GLU A 393 -6.23 -48.49 -52.14
C GLU A 393 -7.44 -47.62 -52.50
N THR A 394 -8.25 -47.31 -51.48
CA THR A 394 -9.26 -46.25 -51.47
C THR A 394 -8.92 -45.30 -50.33
N VAL A 395 -8.85 -44.01 -50.61
CA VAL A 395 -8.51 -42.97 -49.63
C VAL A 395 -9.75 -42.16 -49.30
N LYS A 396 -10.05 -41.99 -48.01
CA LYS A 396 -11.16 -41.19 -47.49
C LYS A 396 -10.67 -40.28 -46.37
N SER A 397 -10.79 -38.98 -46.53
CA SER A 397 -10.45 -38.03 -45.47
C SER A 397 -11.33 -38.20 -44.24
N GLY A 398 -10.68 -38.24 -43.07
CA GLY A 398 -11.33 -38.19 -41.78
C GLY A 398 -11.79 -36.76 -41.45
N THR A 399 -12.70 -36.62 -40.50
CA THR A 399 -13.09 -35.32 -39.96
C THR A 399 -11.94 -34.76 -39.12
N PRO A 400 -11.39 -33.56 -39.43
CA PRO A 400 -10.38 -32.95 -38.58
C PRO A 400 -10.94 -32.62 -37.20
N PHE A 401 -10.13 -32.77 -36.15
CA PHE A 401 -10.54 -32.58 -34.76
C PHE A 401 -9.54 -31.72 -33.97
N PRO A 402 -9.98 -30.96 -32.96
CA PRO A 402 -9.10 -30.16 -32.13
C PRO A 402 -8.36 -31.00 -31.08
N LEU A 403 -7.18 -30.53 -30.67
CA LEU A 403 -6.48 -30.97 -29.47
C LEU A 403 -6.80 -30.02 -28.30
N PRO A 404 -6.79 -30.49 -27.04
CA PRO A 404 -6.92 -29.62 -25.90
C PRO A 404 -5.76 -28.63 -25.82
N HIS A 405 -6.02 -27.42 -25.33
CA HIS A 405 -4.98 -26.42 -25.12
C HIS A 405 -4.00 -26.89 -24.05
N GLY A 406 -2.70 -26.75 -24.32
CA GLY A 406 -1.69 -26.87 -23.28
C GLY A 406 -1.61 -25.58 -22.46
N ASN A 407 -1.21 -25.64 -21.19
CA ASN A 407 -1.12 -24.47 -20.31
C ASN A 407 0.31 -24.21 -19.84
N ILE A 408 0.57 -22.96 -19.45
CA ILE A 408 1.73 -22.54 -18.66
C ILE A 408 1.25 -21.84 -17.39
N ASP A 409 1.97 -21.98 -16.29
CA ASP A 409 1.75 -21.21 -15.07
C ASP A 409 2.74 -20.05 -14.99
N VAL A 410 2.22 -18.85 -14.69
CA VAL A 410 2.98 -17.60 -14.78
C VAL A 410 2.99 -16.91 -13.42
N PRO A 411 4.14 -16.87 -12.72
CA PRO A 411 4.23 -16.29 -11.40
C PRO A 411 4.21 -14.76 -11.43
N VAL A 412 3.79 -14.18 -10.30
CA VAL A 412 3.97 -12.77 -9.97
C VAL A 412 4.84 -12.64 -8.72
N SER A 413 5.47 -11.48 -8.55
CA SER A 413 6.20 -11.12 -7.36
C SER A 413 5.45 -10.03 -6.58
N LYS A 414 5.82 -9.78 -5.32
CA LYS A 414 5.08 -8.87 -4.43
C LYS A 414 5.98 -7.90 -3.67
N VAL A 415 5.75 -6.61 -3.83
CA VAL A 415 6.36 -5.57 -2.99
C VAL A 415 5.35 -5.13 -1.94
N THR A 416 5.61 -5.42 -0.67
CA THR A 416 4.85 -4.90 0.47
C THR A 416 5.46 -3.58 0.91
N VAL A 417 4.76 -2.47 0.70
CA VAL A 417 5.22 -1.14 1.14
C VAL A 417 4.51 -0.78 2.44
N LYS A 418 5.28 -0.36 3.47
CA LYS A 418 4.78 -0.02 4.80
C LYS A 418 5.19 1.39 5.21
N LYS A 419 4.24 2.21 5.64
CA LYS A 419 4.51 3.49 6.29
C LYS A 419 4.66 3.28 7.80
N VAL A 420 5.63 3.96 8.39
CA VAL A 420 5.77 4.10 9.85
C VAL A 420 5.80 5.58 10.20
N TRP A 421 5.19 5.95 11.32
CA TRP A 421 5.19 7.29 11.88
C TRP A 421 5.88 7.26 13.24
N ALA A 422 6.94 8.05 13.40
CA ALA A 422 7.67 8.24 14.65
C ALA A 422 7.50 9.69 15.15
N GLY A 423 7.40 9.87 16.46
CA GLY A 423 6.98 11.13 17.08
C GLY A 423 5.46 11.34 17.08
N SER A 424 5.02 12.49 17.57
CA SER A 424 3.61 12.81 17.87
C SER A 424 2.92 13.70 16.81
N GLY A 425 3.54 13.90 15.64
CA GLY A 425 3.02 14.80 14.61
C GLY A 425 1.75 14.32 13.91
N PRO A 426 1.07 15.22 13.17
CA PRO A 426 -0.17 14.91 12.45
C PRO A 426 0.05 13.94 11.29
N LYS A 427 -0.67 12.81 11.28
CA LYS A 427 -0.62 11.80 10.22
C LYS A 427 -1.61 12.13 9.11
N SER A 428 -1.20 11.94 7.85
CA SER A 428 -2.04 12.09 6.66
C SER A 428 -1.70 11.01 5.63
N ASP A 429 -2.58 10.73 4.68
CA ASP A 429 -2.28 9.87 3.53
C ASP A 429 -0.95 10.27 2.87
N VAL A 430 -0.12 9.28 2.55
CA VAL A 430 1.19 9.47 1.91
C VAL A 430 1.20 8.72 0.58
N THR A 431 1.57 9.41 -0.50
CA THR A 431 1.92 8.78 -1.77
C THR A 431 3.42 8.60 -1.85
N VAL A 432 3.88 7.35 -1.94
CA VAL A 432 5.29 7.02 -2.21
C VAL A 432 5.42 6.44 -3.61
N GLU A 433 6.56 6.67 -4.24
CA GLU A 433 6.85 6.21 -5.59
C GLU A 433 7.58 4.86 -5.52
N LEU A 434 7.00 3.83 -6.14
CA LEU A 434 7.63 2.52 -6.34
C LEU A 434 8.37 2.56 -7.68
N ASP A 435 9.68 2.33 -7.63
CA ASP A 435 10.57 2.27 -8.77
C ASP A 435 10.88 0.82 -9.16
N LYS A 436 10.99 0.59 -10.47
CA LYS A 436 11.60 -0.60 -11.06
C LYS A 436 12.89 -0.20 -11.76
N ASP A 437 14.01 -0.75 -11.32
CA ASP A 437 15.37 -0.46 -11.82
C ASP A 437 15.71 1.04 -11.84
N GLY A 438 15.18 1.80 -10.86
CA GLY A 438 15.38 3.24 -10.72
C GLY A 438 14.43 4.12 -11.56
N ALA A 439 13.52 3.54 -12.34
CA ALA A 439 12.49 4.26 -13.08
C ALA A 439 11.10 4.04 -12.43
N LYS A 440 10.26 5.09 -12.41
CA LYS A 440 8.92 5.04 -11.82
C LYS A 440 8.08 3.91 -12.42
N TYR A 441 7.57 3.04 -11.56
CA TYR A 441 6.63 1.97 -11.91
C TYR A 441 5.19 2.31 -11.48
N ALA A 442 5.00 2.74 -10.22
CA ALA A 442 3.67 3.06 -9.70
C ALA A 442 3.72 4.09 -8.55
N ASP A 443 2.61 4.81 -8.36
CA ASP A 443 2.33 5.56 -7.12
C ASP A 443 1.59 4.66 -6.13
N VAL A 444 2.06 4.63 -4.88
CA VAL A 444 1.56 3.77 -3.80
C VAL A 444 1.03 4.64 -2.67
N ILE A 445 -0.30 4.68 -2.52
CA ILE A 445 -0.99 5.42 -1.46
C ILE A 445 -1.02 4.57 -0.18
N LEU A 446 -0.54 5.14 0.91
CA LEU A 446 -0.46 4.54 2.25
C LEU A 446 -1.26 5.39 3.23
N ASN A 447 -2.24 4.80 3.89
CA ASN A 447 -3.13 5.51 4.81
C ASN A 447 -3.65 4.62 5.95
N GLU A 448 -4.37 5.23 6.90
CA GLU A 448 -4.84 4.57 8.11
C GLU A 448 -5.82 3.43 7.84
N ALA A 449 -6.73 3.59 6.86
CA ALA A 449 -7.67 2.54 6.46
C ALA A 449 -6.97 1.30 5.89
N GLY A 450 -5.80 1.48 5.24
CA GLY A 450 -4.92 0.38 4.82
C GLY A 450 -3.99 -0.16 5.92
N ASN A 451 -4.19 0.20 7.20
CA ASN A 451 -3.23 -0.06 8.29
C ASN A 451 -1.81 0.37 7.92
N TRP A 452 -1.68 1.50 7.21
CA TRP A 452 -0.42 2.07 6.74
C TRP A 452 0.42 1.11 5.87
N THR A 453 -0.19 0.09 5.25
CA THR A 453 0.50 -0.96 4.51
C THR A 453 -0.21 -1.24 3.18
N LYS A 454 0.56 -1.43 2.10
CA LYS A 454 0.03 -1.76 0.78
C LYS A 454 0.88 -2.81 0.07
N ASP A 455 0.26 -3.91 -0.29
CA ASP A 455 0.83 -4.87 -1.25
C ASP A 455 0.65 -4.35 -2.68
N VAL A 456 1.74 -4.41 -3.46
CA VAL A 456 1.77 -4.16 -4.90
C VAL A 456 2.23 -5.44 -5.60
N ILE A 457 1.40 -5.93 -6.53
CA ILE A 457 1.73 -7.08 -7.38
C ILE A 457 2.57 -6.56 -8.56
N VAL A 458 3.68 -7.23 -8.83
CA VAL A 458 4.67 -6.83 -9.84
C VAL A 458 5.11 -8.05 -10.67
N PRO A 459 5.57 -7.88 -11.92
CA PRO A 459 5.90 -9.03 -12.76
C PRO A 459 7.16 -9.75 -12.26
N ALA A 460 7.11 -11.09 -12.24
CA ALA A 460 8.32 -11.91 -12.10
C ALA A 460 9.27 -11.75 -13.30
N GLY A 461 8.70 -11.47 -14.48
CA GLY A 461 9.41 -10.91 -15.64
C GLY A 461 10.31 -11.87 -16.41
N LEU A 462 10.76 -11.40 -17.58
CA LEU A 462 11.81 -12.06 -18.36
C LEU A 462 13.22 -11.79 -17.79
N ASP A 463 13.38 -10.67 -17.09
CA ASP A 463 14.64 -10.20 -16.51
C ASP A 463 14.50 -10.01 -15.00
N ALA A 464 15.63 -10.03 -14.30
CA ALA A 464 15.70 -9.82 -12.85
C ALA A 464 15.62 -8.31 -12.54
N TYR A 465 14.51 -7.86 -11.95
CA TYR A 465 14.23 -6.45 -11.65
C TYR A 465 14.59 -6.04 -10.23
N THR A 466 15.06 -4.79 -10.07
CA THR A 466 15.39 -4.16 -8.79
C THR A 466 14.24 -3.29 -8.33
N TRP A 467 13.74 -3.50 -7.11
CA TRP A 467 12.60 -2.75 -6.57
C TRP A 467 13.01 -1.83 -5.43
N SER A 468 12.63 -0.56 -5.52
CA SER A 468 12.91 0.44 -4.49
C SER A 468 11.76 1.42 -4.33
N VAL A 469 11.68 2.09 -3.18
CA VAL A 469 10.67 3.10 -2.88
C VAL A 469 11.34 4.41 -2.51
N LYS A 470 10.75 5.53 -2.95
CA LYS A 470 11.09 6.88 -2.50
C LYS A 470 9.83 7.66 -2.13
N GLU A 471 9.95 8.56 -1.15
CA GLU A 471 8.89 9.52 -0.81
C GLU A 471 9.33 10.90 -1.33
N PRO A 472 8.89 11.31 -2.54
CA PRO A 472 9.43 12.50 -3.21
C PRO A 472 8.98 13.81 -2.55
N THR A 473 7.88 13.78 -1.79
CA THR A 473 7.31 14.94 -1.08
C THR A 473 7.12 14.58 0.38
N VAL A 474 7.96 15.12 1.26
CA VAL A 474 7.86 14.96 2.72
C VAL A 474 7.26 16.22 3.33
N ALA A 475 6.34 16.07 4.28
CA ALA A 475 5.66 17.19 4.93
C ALA A 475 6.60 18.01 5.84
N GLU A 476 6.27 19.29 6.05
CA GLU A 476 7.02 20.16 6.98
C GLU A 476 7.06 19.57 8.40
N GLY A 477 8.22 19.64 9.05
CA GLY A 477 8.46 19.05 10.37
C GLY A 477 8.79 17.55 10.36
N TYR A 478 8.77 16.89 9.20
CA TYR A 478 9.15 15.49 9.06
C TYR A 478 10.51 15.29 8.38
N THR A 479 11.16 14.19 8.75
CA THR A 479 12.29 13.58 8.03
C THR A 479 11.91 12.16 7.62
N VAL A 480 12.39 11.70 6.45
CA VAL A 480 12.10 10.35 5.94
C VAL A 480 13.33 9.45 6.01
N ALA A 481 13.13 8.19 6.37
CA ALA A 481 14.12 7.11 6.29
C ALA A 481 13.47 5.87 5.65
N ILE A 482 14.22 5.17 4.79
CA ILE A 482 13.70 4.01 4.02
C ILE A 482 14.57 2.79 4.31
N SER A 483 13.93 1.66 4.61
CA SER A 483 14.56 0.47 5.18
C SER A 483 13.83 -0.83 4.76
N GLY A 484 14.37 -1.99 5.17
CA GLY A 484 13.90 -3.30 4.69
C GLY A 484 14.50 -3.64 3.31
N ASP A 485 13.72 -4.29 2.46
CA ASP A 485 14.14 -4.77 1.13
C ASP A 485 14.31 -3.66 0.06
N ASN A 486 14.68 -2.44 0.47
CA ASN A 486 14.80 -1.31 -0.45
C ASN A 486 16.01 -1.50 -1.37
N ASN A 487 15.79 -1.50 -2.69
CA ASN A 487 16.74 -1.91 -3.73
C ASN A 487 17.03 -3.43 -3.74
N LYS A 488 16.16 -4.29 -3.17
CA LYS A 488 16.24 -5.73 -3.38
C LYS A 488 16.01 -6.06 -4.86
N LYS A 489 16.83 -6.96 -5.41
CA LYS A 489 16.70 -7.48 -6.76
C LYS A 489 15.96 -8.82 -6.75
N PHE A 490 14.81 -8.89 -7.41
CA PHE A 490 14.03 -10.12 -7.58
C PHE A 490 14.56 -10.93 -8.76
N ALA A 491 14.45 -12.26 -8.69
CA ALA A 491 14.91 -13.15 -9.75
C ALA A 491 13.93 -13.22 -10.93
N ALA A 492 14.47 -13.31 -12.15
CA ALA A 492 13.69 -13.47 -13.37
C ALA A 492 12.82 -14.74 -13.33
N GLY A 493 11.58 -14.63 -13.82
CA GLY A 493 10.69 -15.77 -14.07
C GLY A 493 10.24 -16.56 -12.84
N LYS A 494 10.49 -16.06 -11.62
CA LYS A 494 10.12 -16.71 -10.35
C LYS A 494 9.43 -15.73 -9.40
N ALA A 495 8.48 -16.24 -8.60
CA ALA A 495 7.85 -15.46 -7.55
C ALA A 495 8.88 -15.12 -6.46
N ASP A 496 8.99 -13.83 -6.13
CA ASP A 496 9.78 -13.29 -5.02
C ASP A 496 8.94 -12.24 -4.26
N SER A 497 9.35 -11.87 -3.06
CA SER A 497 8.71 -10.81 -2.28
C SER A 497 9.70 -10.00 -1.46
N GLY A 498 9.33 -8.76 -1.14
CA GLY A 498 10.12 -7.89 -0.28
C GLY A 498 9.23 -6.90 0.47
N THR A 499 9.63 -6.55 1.70
CA THR A 499 8.96 -5.55 2.52
C THR A 499 9.82 -4.29 2.64
N ILE A 500 9.34 -3.18 2.09
CA ILE A 500 10.02 -1.88 2.13
C ILE A 500 9.29 -0.97 3.12
N THR A 501 9.99 -0.49 4.14
CA THR A 501 9.44 0.35 5.21
C THR A 501 9.92 1.79 5.09
N VAL A 502 8.98 2.72 4.99
CA VAL A 502 9.17 4.17 4.83
C VAL A 502 8.76 4.88 6.13
N THR A 503 9.73 5.25 6.95
CA THR A 503 9.50 5.88 8.26
C THR A 503 9.55 7.40 8.14
N ASN A 504 8.47 8.10 8.52
CA ASN A 504 8.50 9.54 8.75
C ASN A 504 8.66 9.83 10.25
N THR A 505 9.72 10.56 10.59
CA THR A 505 10.01 10.98 11.97
C THR A 505 9.72 12.46 12.11
N TYR A 506 8.76 12.80 12.99
CA TYR A 506 8.40 14.17 13.30
C TYR A 506 9.39 14.80 14.28
N SER A 507 9.65 16.10 14.14
CA SER A 507 10.44 16.86 15.12
C SER A 507 10.03 18.33 15.12
N VAL A 508 9.91 18.92 16.33
CA VAL A 508 9.57 20.33 16.51
C VAL A 508 10.83 21.17 16.76
N LYS A 509 10.87 22.35 16.16
CA LYS A 509 11.85 23.39 16.48
C LYS A 509 11.39 24.18 17.72
N PRO A 510 12.31 24.54 18.63
CA PRO A 510 12.02 25.45 19.74
C PRO A 510 11.45 26.80 19.30
N VAL A 511 10.83 27.51 20.23
CA VAL A 511 10.31 28.88 20.04
C VAL A 511 10.78 29.80 21.16
N THR A 512 11.02 31.06 20.83
CA THR A 512 11.47 32.08 21.78
C THR A 512 10.37 33.13 21.98
N LEU A 513 10.06 33.44 23.23
CA LEU A 513 9.13 34.50 23.62
C LEU A 513 9.93 35.75 24.00
N SER A 514 9.62 36.89 23.37
CA SER A 514 10.21 38.19 23.70
C SER A 514 9.95 38.55 25.16
N GLY A 515 11.01 38.61 25.97
CA GLY A 515 10.96 39.04 27.36
C GLY A 515 10.67 40.54 27.45
N LYS A 516 11.22 41.33 26.52
CA LYS A 516 10.96 42.77 26.42
C LYS A 516 9.48 43.10 26.24
N ASP A 517 8.73 42.28 25.50
CA ASP A 517 7.33 42.55 25.22
C ASP A 517 6.38 41.95 26.27
N ASN A 518 6.72 40.79 26.85
CA ASN A 518 5.80 39.99 27.66
C ASN A 518 6.18 39.87 29.15
N LEU A 519 7.45 40.06 29.49
CA LEU A 519 8.02 39.86 30.84
C LEU A 519 8.57 41.20 31.37
N LYS A 520 7.66 42.13 31.65
CA LYS A 520 7.97 43.51 32.01
C LYS A 520 7.06 44.05 33.11
N GLY A 521 7.51 45.10 33.77
CA GLY A 521 6.75 45.85 34.76
C GLY A 521 7.21 47.30 34.87
N THR A 522 6.59 48.04 35.77
CA THR A 522 7.00 49.38 36.18
C THR A 522 7.11 49.46 37.69
N LYS A 523 7.99 50.33 38.18
CA LYS A 523 8.15 50.60 39.60
C LYS A 523 7.74 52.03 39.93
N THR A 524 6.71 52.18 40.75
CA THR A 524 6.40 53.45 41.42
C THR A 524 6.82 53.41 42.90
N PHE A 525 7.31 54.55 43.38
CA PHE A 525 7.76 54.75 44.75
C PHE A 525 7.38 56.17 45.16
N THR A 526 6.63 56.31 46.24
CA THR A 526 5.99 57.57 46.66
C THR A 526 6.06 57.78 48.18
N GLY A 527 5.71 58.97 48.67
CA GLY A 527 5.63 59.29 50.10
C GLY A 527 6.84 60.03 50.67
N ARG A 528 7.92 60.18 49.90
CA ARG A 528 8.95 61.22 50.15
C ARG A 528 8.47 62.57 49.61
N ALA A 529 9.12 63.66 50.03
CA ALA A 529 8.89 64.98 49.44
C ALA A 529 9.07 64.92 47.90
N ASP A 530 8.12 65.49 47.17
CA ASP A 530 8.01 65.45 45.69
C ASP A 530 8.09 64.03 45.07
N ASP A 531 7.73 62.97 45.82
CA ASP A 531 7.89 61.56 45.45
C ASP A 531 9.32 61.20 44.94
N LYS A 532 10.32 61.93 45.47
CA LYS A 532 11.67 61.96 44.91
C LYS A 532 12.51 60.72 45.26
N TRP A 533 13.00 60.06 44.22
CA TRP A 533 14.01 59.01 44.32
C TRP A 533 15.41 59.60 44.56
N LEU A 534 16.20 58.94 45.40
CA LEU A 534 17.60 59.20 45.64
C LEU A 534 18.50 58.34 44.74
N ASP A 535 19.74 58.80 44.52
CA ASP A 535 20.80 58.06 43.80
C ASP A 535 21.10 56.66 44.38
N THR A 536 20.80 56.48 45.67
CA THR A 536 20.96 55.25 46.44
C THR A 536 19.76 54.30 46.35
N ASP A 537 18.58 54.77 45.93
CA ASP A 537 17.38 53.93 45.89
C ASP A 537 17.50 52.90 44.76
N LYS A 538 17.43 51.61 45.12
CA LYS A 538 17.47 50.49 44.19
C LYS A 538 16.44 49.43 44.58
N PHE A 539 15.60 49.06 43.63
CA PHE A 539 14.54 48.06 43.79
C PHE A 539 14.81 46.90 42.83
N ALA A 540 14.83 45.68 43.34
CA ALA A 540 15.19 44.49 42.55
C ALA A 540 13.98 43.60 42.33
N PHE A 541 13.84 43.05 41.11
CA PHE A 541 12.71 42.22 40.70
C PHE A 541 13.22 40.90 40.16
N THR A 542 12.58 39.79 40.55
CA THR A 542 12.95 38.44 40.11
C THR A 542 11.85 37.83 39.24
N LEU A 543 12.28 37.24 38.12
CA LEU A 543 11.50 36.34 37.27
C LEU A 543 11.77 34.90 37.70
N ASP A 544 10.73 34.16 38.07
CA ASP A 544 10.81 32.77 38.52
C ASP A 544 9.62 31.94 38.00
N ALA A 545 9.70 30.62 38.10
CA ALA A 545 8.57 29.73 37.83
C ALA A 545 7.44 29.96 38.86
N ASN A 546 6.19 30.02 38.41
CA ASN A 546 5.03 30.23 39.27
C ASN A 546 4.40 28.91 39.77
N ASN A 547 4.75 27.77 39.17
CA ASN A 547 4.30 26.44 39.57
C ASN A 547 5.39 25.37 39.38
N ASP A 548 5.20 24.22 40.03
CA ASP A 548 6.14 23.10 40.02
C ASP A 548 6.35 22.52 38.62
N ASP A 549 5.31 22.50 37.77
CA ASP A 549 5.41 22.02 36.38
C ASP A 549 6.38 22.88 35.54
N THR A 550 6.30 24.21 35.69
CA THR A 550 7.23 25.13 34.99
C THR A 550 8.63 25.01 35.57
N ALA A 551 8.78 24.88 36.89
CA ALA A 551 10.08 24.66 37.52
C ALA A 551 10.73 23.34 37.08
N ALA A 552 9.93 22.26 36.96
CA ALA A 552 10.37 20.97 36.45
C ALA A 552 10.77 21.05 34.97
N ALA A 553 10.01 21.77 34.13
CA ALA A 553 10.34 21.97 32.72
C ALA A 553 11.61 22.80 32.51
N VAL A 554 11.84 23.83 33.34
CA VAL A 554 13.12 24.57 33.38
C VAL A 554 14.27 23.63 33.77
N LYS A 555 14.11 22.84 34.83
CA LYS A 555 15.11 21.87 35.30
C LYS A 555 15.40 20.75 34.28
N ALA A 556 14.43 20.39 33.44
CA ALA A 556 14.58 19.41 32.36
C ALA A 556 15.27 19.97 31.10
N GLY A 557 15.46 21.29 30.99
CA GLY A 557 15.93 21.95 29.77
C GLY A 557 14.85 22.13 28.70
N ASP A 558 13.58 21.85 29.03
CA ASP A 558 12.44 22.07 28.14
C ASP A 558 12.06 23.56 28.06
N VAL A 559 12.45 24.33 29.06
CA VAL A 559 12.33 25.79 29.13
C VAL A 559 13.68 26.39 29.52
N THR A 560 14.22 27.28 28.70
CA THR A 560 15.44 28.04 28.99
C THR A 560 15.07 29.47 29.36
N LEU A 561 15.26 29.82 30.63
CA LEU A 561 15.10 31.19 31.15
C LEU A 561 16.21 32.12 30.59
N PRO A 562 16.00 33.45 30.59
CA PRO A 562 17.08 34.39 30.34
C PRO A 562 18.21 34.22 31.35
N LYS A 563 19.44 34.59 30.95
CA LYS A 563 20.64 34.53 31.80
C LYS A 563 20.46 35.28 33.12
N ASP A 564 19.86 36.47 33.04
CA ASP A 564 19.69 37.38 34.16
C ASP A 564 18.20 37.36 34.58
N THR A 565 17.88 36.52 35.57
CA THR A 565 16.53 36.35 36.13
C THR A 565 16.20 37.36 37.23
N THR A 566 17.14 38.25 37.57
CA THR A 566 16.92 39.38 38.48
C THR A 566 17.37 40.67 37.80
N VAL A 567 16.54 41.71 37.87
CA VAL A 567 16.82 43.05 37.33
C VAL A 567 16.65 44.10 38.41
N THR A 568 17.38 45.21 38.30
CA THR A 568 17.36 46.29 39.29
C THR A 568 16.94 47.60 38.64
N VAL A 569 16.00 48.30 39.28
CA VAL A 569 15.51 49.63 38.91
C VAL A 569 16.07 50.66 39.88
N ASP A 570 16.52 51.79 39.34
CA ASP A 570 16.88 52.99 40.09
C ASP A 570 16.35 54.24 39.38
N LYS A 571 16.64 55.43 39.93
CA LYS A 571 16.18 56.73 39.42
C LYS A 571 16.50 57.03 37.94
N THR A 572 17.34 56.23 37.28
CA THR A 572 17.70 56.41 35.86
C THR A 572 16.74 55.69 34.90
N ALA A 573 15.89 54.79 35.41
CA ALA A 573 14.88 54.11 34.60
C ALA A 573 13.73 55.06 34.24
N ALA A 574 13.51 55.29 32.95
CA ALA A 574 12.36 56.05 32.46
C ALA A 574 11.05 55.39 32.93
N ASP A 575 10.20 56.19 33.58
CA ASP A 575 8.91 55.78 34.17
C ASP A 575 9.00 54.54 35.10
N GLY A 576 10.18 54.29 35.69
CA GLY A 576 10.45 53.11 36.52
C GLY A 576 10.35 51.78 35.77
N ALA A 577 10.40 51.79 34.43
CA ALA A 577 10.13 50.61 33.60
C ALA A 577 11.30 49.60 33.59
N PHE A 578 10.96 48.31 33.59
CA PHE A 578 11.93 47.21 33.49
C PHE A 578 11.37 46.02 32.69
N ASN A 579 12.28 45.22 32.12
CA ASN A 579 11.94 43.95 31.48
C ASN A 579 13.03 42.90 31.69
N PHE A 580 12.67 41.63 31.58
CA PHE A 580 13.60 40.51 31.54
C PHE A 580 13.98 40.16 30.10
N GLY A 581 14.99 39.30 29.95
CA GLY A 581 15.34 38.70 28.66
C GLY A 581 14.36 37.61 28.20
N ASP A 582 14.58 37.11 27.00
CA ASP A 582 13.70 36.14 26.35
C ASP A 582 13.73 34.74 26.99
N ILE A 583 12.60 34.02 26.93
CA ILE A 583 12.49 32.61 27.32
C ILE A 583 12.38 31.76 26.06
N THR A 584 13.13 30.65 25.98
CA THR A 584 13.03 29.68 24.87
C THR A 584 12.40 28.37 25.35
N PHE A 585 11.46 27.85 24.57
CA PHE A 585 10.67 26.64 24.87
C PHE A 585 10.98 25.56 23.84
N ALA A 586 11.42 24.39 24.29
CA ALA A 586 11.75 23.23 23.46
C ALA A 586 10.64 22.18 23.39
N LYS A 587 9.60 22.29 24.24
CA LYS A 587 8.38 21.46 24.19
C LYS A 587 7.12 22.33 24.20
N ALA A 588 6.03 21.74 23.72
CA ALA A 588 4.68 22.28 23.91
C ALA A 588 4.19 22.03 25.34
N GLY A 589 3.40 22.96 25.88
CA GLY A 589 2.92 22.95 27.26
C GLY A 589 2.29 24.29 27.65
N ASP A 590 1.63 24.32 28.79
CA ASP A 590 1.14 25.56 29.42
C ASP A 590 2.05 25.88 30.61
N TYR A 591 2.79 26.99 30.51
CA TYR A 591 3.80 27.43 31.49
C TYR A 591 3.34 28.68 32.24
N SER A 592 3.83 28.89 33.46
CA SER A 592 3.45 30.03 34.29
C SER A 592 4.69 30.60 35.00
N PHE A 593 4.92 31.90 34.81
CA PHE A 593 6.05 32.63 35.40
C PHE A 593 5.53 33.74 36.32
N LYS A 594 6.27 34.02 37.39
CA LYS A 594 5.99 35.11 38.32
C LYS A 594 7.11 36.14 38.29
N ILE A 595 6.74 37.41 38.31
CA ILE A 595 7.62 38.55 38.55
C ILE A 595 7.24 39.11 39.91
N TYR A 596 8.21 39.30 40.81
CA TYR A 596 7.98 39.83 42.15
C TYR A 596 9.16 40.68 42.62
N GLU A 597 8.90 41.62 43.52
CA GLU A 597 9.95 42.45 44.13
C GLU A 597 10.70 41.69 45.23
N ILE A 598 12.02 41.85 45.27
CA ILE A 598 12.84 41.46 46.41
C ILE A 598 12.75 42.58 47.44
N LYS A 599 12.25 42.27 48.64
CA LYS A 599 12.32 43.20 49.77
C LYS A 599 13.79 43.60 50.00
N GLY A 600 14.05 44.90 49.95
CA GLY A 600 15.33 45.50 50.35
C GLY A 600 15.30 46.08 51.75
N ASP A 601 16.39 46.78 52.09
CA ASP A 601 16.68 47.28 53.44
C ASP A 601 16.65 48.81 53.55
N ILE A 602 15.98 49.53 52.62
CA ILE A 602 15.86 51.00 52.71
C ILE A 602 14.93 51.35 53.90
N PRO A 603 15.41 52.06 54.94
CA PRO A 603 14.59 52.39 56.09
C PRO A 603 13.41 53.31 55.74
N GLY A 604 12.28 53.13 56.43
CA GLY A 604 11.03 53.86 56.16
C GLY A 604 10.24 53.35 54.93
N VAL A 605 10.78 52.42 54.13
CA VAL A 605 10.10 51.91 52.93
C VAL A 605 9.25 50.67 53.23
N THR A 606 7.97 50.76 52.90
CA THR A 606 7.09 49.60 52.72
C THR A 606 7.29 49.08 51.29
N TYR A 607 7.75 47.84 51.19
CA TYR A 607 7.99 47.16 49.92
C TYR A 607 6.72 46.46 49.42
N ASP A 608 6.54 46.41 48.10
CA ASP A 608 5.50 45.60 47.49
C ASP A 608 5.76 44.10 47.74
N THR A 609 4.69 43.34 47.91
CA THR A 609 4.71 41.90 48.16
C THR A 609 3.86 41.11 47.17
N HIS A 610 3.23 41.76 46.18
CA HIS A 610 2.47 41.05 45.16
C HIS A 610 3.40 40.36 44.15
N ALA A 611 2.88 39.34 43.48
CA ALA A 611 3.50 38.74 42.30
C ALA A 611 2.65 39.06 41.07
N TYR A 612 3.29 39.51 39.99
CA TYR A 612 2.67 39.63 38.67
C TYR A 612 2.91 38.32 37.91
N VAL A 613 1.85 37.65 37.48
CA VAL A 613 1.93 36.35 36.80
C VAL A 613 1.78 36.52 35.29
N VAL A 614 2.62 35.84 34.52
CA VAL A 614 2.52 35.73 33.06
C VAL A 614 2.40 34.26 32.69
N ASN A 615 1.29 33.89 32.06
CA ASN A 615 1.04 32.52 31.61
C ASN A 615 1.41 32.41 30.12
N VAL A 616 2.15 31.38 29.73
CA VAL A 616 2.64 31.19 28.36
C VAL A 616 2.17 29.84 27.84
N LYS A 617 1.25 29.87 26.88
CA LYS A 617 0.80 28.67 26.16
C LYS A 617 1.70 28.42 24.97
N VAL A 618 2.33 27.24 24.92
CA VAL A 618 3.19 26.81 23.82
C VAL A 618 2.54 25.65 23.10
N THR A 619 2.23 25.83 21.82
CA THR A 619 1.61 24.80 20.96
C THR A 619 2.50 24.48 19.78
N ASP A 620 2.54 23.21 19.38
CA ASP A 620 3.04 22.82 18.06
C ASP A 620 2.07 23.28 16.97
N ASN A 621 2.60 23.80 15.86
CA ASN A 621 1.80 24.22 14.71
C ASN A 621 1.49 23.09 13.71
N GLY A 622 1.96 21.86 13.97
CA GLY A 622 1.78 20.70 13.10
C GLY A 622 2.69 20.67 11.88
N LYS A 623 3.67 21.58 11.81
CA LYS A 623 4.67 21.76 10.74
C LYS A 623 6.11 21.71 11.29
N GLY A 624 6.28 21.17 12.49
CA GLY A 624 7.58 21.07 13.17
C GLY A 624 8.10 22.39 13.75
N GLN A 625 7.23 23.30 14.19
CA GLN A 625 7.62 24.56 14.82
C GLN A 625 6.67 24.89 15.97
N LEU A 626 7.23 25.07 17.17
CA LEU A 626 6.47 25.56 18.31
C LEU A 626 6.08 27.03 18.14
N VAL A 627 4.98 27.42 18.76
CA VAL A 627 4.44 28.79 18.81
C VAL A 627 4.11 29.10 20.28
N ALA A 628 4.63 30.20 20.81
CA ALA A 628 4.36 30.66 22.18
C ALA A 628 3.40 31.87 22.16
N VAL A 629 2.39 31.85 23.03
CA VAL A 629 1.45 32.96 23.25
C VAL A 629 1.42 33.27 24.75
N ALA A 630 1.79 34.49 25.12
CA ALA A 630 1.72 34.96 26.49
C ALA A 630 0.37 35.65 26.78
N THR A 631 -0.15 35.38 27.97
CA THR A 631 -1.37 35.99 28.52
C THR A 631 -1.01 36.58 29.89
N PRO A 632 -1.18 37.90 30.10
CA PRO A 632 -0.95 38.52 31.40
C PRO A 632 -1.98 38.03 32.43
N GLY A 633 -1.57 37.99 33.70
CA GLY A 633 -2.45 37.72 34.83
C GLY A 633 -3.39 38.89 35.14
N THR A 634 -4.24 38.71 36.16
CA THR A 634 -5.18 39.73 36.64
C THR A 634 -4.57 40.73 37.62
N ALA A 635 -3.40 40.43 38.18
CA ALA A 635 -2.62 41.37 38.99
C ALA A 635 -1.98 42.46 38.11
N SER A 636 -1.69 43.62 38.70
CA SER A 636 -0.94 44.68 38.02
C SER A 636 0.48 44.23 37.66
N SER A 637 1.08 44.85 36.65
CA SER A 637 2.52 44.81 36.40
C SER A 637 3.26 46.04 36.95
N GLU A 638 2.53 46.95 37.60
CA GLU A 638 3.05 48.10 38.33
C GLU A 638 3.18 47.77 39.82
N PHE A 639 4.42 47.70 40.31
CA PHE A 639 4.75 47.45 41.72
C PHE A 639 4.89 48.77 42.47
N LYS A 640 4.32 48.90 43.67
CA LYS A 640 4.23 50.18 44.41
C LYS A 640 4.91 50.10 45.77
N ASN A 641 5.97 50.88 45.97
CA ASN A 641 6.54 51.12 47.31
C ASN A 641 6.02 52.44 47.87
N THR A 642 5.87 52.51 49.18
CA THR A 642 5.60 53.76 49.89
C THR A 642 6.67 54.01 50.93
N TYR A 643 7.06 55.26 51.08
CA TYR A 643 7.90 55.75 52.17
C TYR A 643 7.02 56.37 53.26
N ALA A 644 7.34 56.09 54.51
CA ALA A 644 6.79 56.79 55.66
C ALA A 644 7.86 56.98 56.73
N VAL A 645 7.84 58.16 57.37
CA VAL A 645 8.54 58.39 58.62
C VAL A 645 7.77 57.67 59.73
N THR A 646 8.47 56.91 60.57
CA THR A 646 7.86 56.09 61.64
C THR A 646 8.42 56.35 63.03
N GLY A 647 9.33 57.31 63.17
CA GLY A 647 9.93 57.73 64.44
C GLY A 647 9.76 59.23 64.69
N ASP A 648 9.82 59.62 65.95
CA ASP A 648 9.83 61.00 66.40
C ASP A 648 11.26 61.55 66.56
N VAL A 649 11.40 62.85 66.81
CA VAL A 649 12.65 63.46 67.26
C VAL A 649 12.40 64.42 68.42
N THR A 650 13.21 64.30 69.47
CA THR A 650 13.10 65.13 70.68
C THR A 650 14.20 66.18 70.71
N SER A 651 13.85 67.42 71.09
CA SER A 651 14.80 68.52 71.24
C SER A 651 15.71 68.34 72.46
N ASP A 652 16.83 69.07 72.47
CA ASP A 652 17.49 69.40 73.74
C ASP A 652 16.53 70.20 74.65
N PRO A 653 16.73 70.19 75.99
CA PRO A 653 15.88 70.92 76.92
C PRO A 653 15.95 72.43 76.70
N LEU A 654 14.82 73.09 76.51
CA LEU A 654 14.78 74.54 76.37
C LEU A 654 14.88 75.20 77.74
N THR A 655 15.91 76.03 77.93
CA THR A 655 16.14 76.78 79.16
C THR A 655 16.21 78.29 78.94
N ALA A 656 15.80 79.06 79.95
CA ALA A 656 15.95 80.50 80.01
C ALA A 656 16.62 80.92 81.33
N LYS A 657 17.33 82.06 81.33
CA LYS A 657 17.94 82.62 82.55
C LYS A 657 17.15 83.82 83.07
N LYS A 658 16.58 83.70 84.27
CA LYS A 658 16.03 84.83 85.01
C LYS A 658 17.10 85.50 85.86
N THR A 659 17.09 86.83 85.89
CA THR A 659 17.77 87.62 86.92
C THR A 659 16.79 88.64 87.52
N LEU A 660 16.98 88.94 88.80
CA LEU A 660 16.31 90.03 89.52
C LEU A 660 17.40 90.94 90.08
N THR A 661 17.25 92.24 89.88
CA THR A 661 18.21 93.25 90.34
C THR A 661 17.61 94.12 91.43
N GLY A 662 18.42 94.40 92.47
CA GLY A 662 18.04 95.17 93.66
C GLY A 662 17.71 94.30 94.89
N THR A 663 17.26 93.06 94.70
CA THR A 663 17.10 92.04 95.76
C THR A 663 17.61 90.68 95.30
N LYS A 664 17.84 89.74 96.24
CA LYS A 664 18.05 88.32 95.88
C LYS A 664 16.78 87.77 95.22
N LEU A 665 16.95 87.02 94.13
CA LEU A 665 15.91 86.21 93.50
C LEU A 665 15.49 85.07 94.45
N ALA A 666 14.19 84.86 94.61
CA ALA A 666 13.66 83.71 95.34
C ALA A 666 13.35 82.54 94.39
N ASP A 667 13.42 81.33 94.95
CA ASP A 667 12.95 80.11 94.31
C ASP A 667 11.45 80.25 93.95
N ASP A 668 11.05 79.74 92.80
CA ASP A 668 9.65 79.70 92.36
C ASP A 668 8.97 81.08 92.18
N GLN A 669 9.75 82.17 92.12
CA GLN A 669 9.24 83.56 92.21
C GLN A 669 8.53 84.07 90.95
N PHE A 670 9.07 83.84 89.76
CA PHE A 670 8.51 84.33 88.49
C PHE A 670 8.10 83.15 87.61
N THR A 671 7.01 83.31 86.86
CA THR A 671 6.45 82.29 85.96
C THR A 671 6.67 82.68 84.51
N PHE A 672 6.98 81.72 83.66
CA PHE A 672 7.30 81.89 82.25
C PHE A 672 6.47 80.91 81.41
N THR A 673 6.08 81.31 80.21
CA THR A 673 5.38 80.47 79.25
C THR A 673 6.30 80.12 78.07
N ALA A 674 6.12 78.92 77.52
CA ALA A 674 6.67 78.49 76.24
C ALA A 674 5.57 77.76 75.44
N ALA A 675 4.94 78.46 74.51
CA ALA A 675 3.77 77.98 73.77
C ALA A 675 3.84 78.41 72.30
N SER A 676 3.29 77.60 71.38
CA SER A 676 3.08 78.02 70.01
C SER A 676 1.74 78.74 69.84
N ASP A 677 1.64 79.60 68.82
CA ASP A 677 0.36 80.13 68.34
C ASP A 677 -0.33 79.13 67.36
N ASP A 678 0.34 78.02 67.01
CA ASP A 678 -0.19 76.86 66.27
C ASP A 678 -0.72 75.80 67.25
N GLU A 679 -1.97 75.37 67.08
CA GLU A 679 -2.62 74.38 67.98
C GLU A 679 -2.13 72.94 67.73
N ASP A 680 -1.66 72.62 66.52
CA ASP A 680 -1.13 71.30 66.14
C ASP A 680 0.37 71.14 66.49
N ALA A 681 1.03 72.21 66.93
CA ALA A 681 2.43 72.17 67.36
C ALA A 681 2.59 71.36 68.67
N PRO A 682 3.52 70.38 68.72
CA PRO A 682 3.78 69.61 69.94
C PRO A 682 4.18 70.51 71.11
N LYS A 683 3.76 70.16 72.33
CA LYS A 683 3.98 71.01 73.52
C LYS A 683 5.24 70.59 74.26
N PHE A 684 5.95 71.57 74.80
CA PHE A 684 7.04 71.34 75.77
C PHE A 684 6.55 70.53 76.96
N GLN A 685 7.44 69.76 77.59
CA GLN A 685 7.14 69.03 78.83
C GLN A 685 6.57 69.93 79.93
N HIS A 686 7.02 71.18 80.00
CA HIS A 686 6.54 72.21 80.94
C HIS A 686 6.21 73.52 80.18
N PRO A 687 4.99 73.64 79.59
CA PRO A 687 4.58 74.85 78.84
C PRO A 687 4.48 76.11 79.71
N THR A 688 4.34 75.91 81.03
CA THR A 688 4.56 76.92 82.07
C THR A 688 5.68 76.42 82.97
N ALA A 689 6.72 77.22 83.16
CA ALA A 689 7.85 76.93 84.04
C ALA A 689 8.09 78.12 84.99
N LYS A 690 8.86 77.90 86.05
CA LYS A 690 9.29 78.94 87.00
C LYS A 690 10.81 79.01 87.10
N ASN A 691 11.33 80.07 87.73
CA ASN A 691 12.75 80.15 88.05
C ASN A 691 13.10 79.35 89.32
N ASP A 692 14.25 78.69 89.31
CA ASP A 692 14.91 78.22 90.54
C ASP A 692 15.62 79.37 91.29
N ALA A 693 16.15 79.08 92.47
CA ALA A 693 16.88 80.02 93.32
C ALA A 693 18.16 80.62 92.71
N ASP A 694 18.76 79.98 91.70
CA ASP A 694 19.89 80.52 90.93
C ASP A 694 19.43 81.28 89.67
N GLY A 695 18.14 81.22 89.34
CA GLY A 695 17.51 81.85 88.19
C GLY A 695 17.52 81.02 86.91
N SER A 696 17.66 79.70 86.97
CA SER A 696 17.38 78.83 85.81
C SER A 696 15.87 78.63 85.64
N VAL A 697 15.38 78.64 84.41
CA VAL A 697 14.01 78.28 84.04
C VAL A 697 14.12 77.16 83.02
N ASN A 698 13.43 76.03 83.22
CA ASN A 698 13.52 74.86 82.34
C ASN A 698 12.13 74.45 81.86
N PHE A 699 11.89 74.53 80.55
CA PHE A 699 10.64 74.11 79.91
C PHE A 699 10.65 72.60 79.55
N GLY A 700 11.78 71.92 79.78
CA GLY A 700 12.02 70.55 79.33
C GLY A 700 12.21 70.46 77.82
N THR A 701 12.08 69.26 77.27
CA THR A 701 12.17 69.03 75.82
C THR A 701 10.80 69.20 75.14
N VAL A 702 10.81 69.23 73.81
CA VAL A 702 9.63 69.03 72.95
C VAL A 702 9.92 67.90 71.95
N THR A 703 8.92 67.10 71.61
CA THR A 703 9.04 65.94 70.72
C THR A 703 8.18 66.12 69.49
N PHE A 704 8.77 65.97 68.31
CA PHE A 704 8.14 66.19 67.01
C PHE A 704 7.87 64.86 66.30
N ASP A 705 6.63 64.65 65.86
CA ASP A 705 6.16 63.43 65.15
C ASP A 705 6.12 63.60 63.62
N LYS A 706 6.37 64.81 63.11
CA LYS A 706 6.34 65.16 61.67
C LYS A 706 7.49 66.12 61.33
N ALA A 707 7.88 66.13 60.06
CA ALA A 707 8.72 67.18 59.50
C ALA A 707 7.92 68.49 59.36
N GLY A 708 8.55 69.63 59.64
CA GLY A 708 7.88 70.93 59.72
C GLY A 708 8.77 72.03 60.26
N THR A 709 8.22 73.24 60.41
CA THR A 709 8.91 74.36 61.07
C THR A 709 8.04 74.87 62.21
N TYR A 710 8.37 74.47 63.44
CA TYR A 710 7.60 74.74 64.64
C TYR A 710 8.15 75.96 65.37
N THR A 711 7.31 76.94 65.68
CA THR A 711 7.75 78.18 66.36
C THR A 711 7.02 78.39 67.67
N TYR A 712 7.78 78.61 68.75
CA TYR A 712 7.29 78.77 70.11
C TYR A 712 7.62 80.15 70.65
N LYS A 713 6.61 80.84 71.16
CA LYS A 713 6.74 82.09 71.88
C LYS A 713 7.09 81.81 73.35
N VAL A 714 8.20 82.39 73.81
CA VAL A 714 8.66 82.32 75.19
C VAL A 714 8.61 83.70 75.82
N ALA A 715 7.95 83.82 76.97
CA ALA A 715 7.69 85.10 77.64
C ALA A 715 7.64 84.96 79.16
N GLU A 716 7.90 86.08 79.87
CA GLU A 716 7.59 86.19 81.30
C GLU A 716 6.10 86.49 81.51
N THR A 717 5.50 85.90 82.55
CA THR A 717 4.15 86.22 83.01
C THR A 717 4.21 87.30 84.07
N ASN A 718 3.59 88.46 83.79
CA ASN A 718 3.49 89.56 84.73
C ASN A 718 2.36 89.31 85.74
N ASP A 719 2.69 88.75 86.90
CA ASP A 719 1.78 88.54 88.04
C ASP A 719 1.67 89.76 88.98
N ALA A 720 2.13 90.93 88.53
CA ALA A 720 2.00 92.23 89.19
C ALA A 720 2.57 92.32 90.63
N GLN A 721 3.68 91.63 90.91
CA GLN A 721 4.37 91.71 92.20
C GLN A 721 4.78 93.15 92.52
N LYS A 722 4.47 93.58 93.74
CA LYS A 722 4.63 94.96 94.18
C LYS A 722 6.11 95.41 94.13
N ASN A 723 6.34 96.57 93.55
CA ASN A 723 7.66 97.19 93.32
C ASN A 723 8.57 96.46 92.31
N VAL A 724 8.10 95.44 91.58
CA VAL A 724 8.86 94.79 90.51
C VAL A 724 8.52 95.41 89.15
N LYS A 725 9.53 95.78 88.37
CA LYS A 725 9.39 95.95 86.91
C LYS A 725 9.80 94.65 86.22
N TYR A 726 8.89 94.15 85.38
CA TYR A 726 9.02 92.90 84.62
C TYR A 726 9.79 93.11 83.30
N ASP A 727 10.22 92.02 82.67
CA ASP A 727 10.83 92.03 81.34
C ASP A 727 9.80 91.70 80.26
N ASP A 728 9.24 92.73 79.63
CA ASP A 728 8.24 92.61 78.56
C ASP A 728 8.82 92.05 77.22
N THR A 729 10.09 91.61 77.19
CA THR A 729 10.66 90.89 76.04
C THR A 729 9.85 89.65 75.71
N THR A 730 9.68 89.34 74.41
CA THR A 730 9.27 88.00 73.97
C THR A 730 10.31 87.38 73.04
N TYR A 731 10.48 86.08 73.13
CA TYR A 731 11.40 85.30 72.29
C TYR A 731 10.61 84.35 71.38
N ALA A 732 11.05 84.17 70.14
CA ALA A 732 10.53 83.13 69.24
C ALA A 732 11.61 82.05 69.06
N VAL A 733 11.32 80.83 69.49
CA VAL A 733 12.18 79.64 69.30
C VAL A 733 11.62 78.82 68.15
N THR A 734 12.35 78.75 67.05
CA THR A 734 11.95 78.01 65.85
C THR A 734 12.81 76.76 65.67
N TYR A 735 12.15 75.61 65.59
CA TYR A 735 12.77 74.33 65.24
C TYR A 735 12.40 73.97 63.79
N THR A 736 13.40 73.75 62.94
CA THR A 736 13.24 73.15 61.62
C THR A 736 13.50 71.65 61.73
N VAL A 737 12.44 70.88 61.56
CA VAL A 737 12.44 69.41 61.63
C VAL A 737 12.31 68.87 60.22
N VAL A 738 13.25 68.01 59.82
CA VAL A 738 13.31 67.44 58.46
C VAL A 738 13.26 65.91 58.50
N ASP A 739 12.68 65.33 57.45
CA ASP A 739 12.83 63.92 57.11
C ASP A 739 14.32 63.62 56.88
N ASP A 740 14.88 62.65 57.61
CA ASP A 740 16.28 62.24 57.47
C ASP A 740 16.52 61.36 56.22
N THR A 741 15.44 61.05 55.50
CA THR A 741 15.31 60.14 54.33
C THR A 741 15.54 58.66 54.63
N LYS A 742 15.68 58.29 55.91
CA LYS A 742 15.90 56.93 56.45
C LYS A 742 14.83 56.54 57.48
N GLY A 743 13.59 56.99 57.26
CA GLY A 743 12.42 56.68 58.08
C GLY A 743 12.33 57.44 59.41
N GLY A 744 13.26 58.35 59.70
CA GLY A 744 13.30 59.14 60.93
C GLY A 744 13.21 60.65 60.69
N LEU A 745 13.20 61.40 61.79
CA LEU A 745 13.25 62.85 61.79
C LEU A 745 14.56 63.34 62.38
N THR A 746 15.00 64.52 61.94
CA THR A 746 16.12 65.25 62.54
C THR A 746 15.75 66.71 62.72
N ILE A 747 16.20 67.31 63.82
CA ILE A 747 16.17 68.76 64.00
C ILE A 747 17.38 69.30 63.24
N GLU A 748 17.17 69.80 62.02
CA GLU A 748 18.22 70.40 61.19
C GLU A 748 18.74 71.70 61.83
N LYS A 749 17.83 72.46 62.45
CA LYS A 749 18.13 73.79 62.98
C LYS A 749 17.21 74.15 64.14
N THR A 750 17.80 74.74 65.17
CA THR A 750 17.11 75.54 66.19
C THR A 750 17.54 77.00 66.03
N ALA A 751 16.61 77.95 66.11
CA ALA A 751 16.89 79.39 66.07
C ALA A 751 16.11 80.11 67.15
N ILE A 752 16.69 81.15 67.77
CA ILE A 752 16.03 81.95 68.80
C ILE A 752 16.09 83.42 68.37
N GLU A 753 14.94 84.06 68.20
CA GLU A 753 14.81 85.50 67.93
C GLU A 753 14.28 86.24 69.18
N LYS A 754 15.06 87.16 69.73
CA LYS A 754 14.58 88.13 70.73
C LYS A 754 13.78 89.22 70.02
N THR A 755 12.56 89.50 70.49
CA THR A 755 11.77 90.68 70.09
C THR A 755 11.83 91.72 71.20
N ALA A 756 12.41 92.88 70.90
CA ALA A 756 12.53 94.01 71.82
C ALA A 756 11.23 94.82 71.93
N ALA A 757 11.14 95.70 72.94
CA ALA A 757 9.95 96.51 73.22
C ALA A 757 9.60 97.56 72.14
N ASP A 758 10.47 97.79 71.17
CA ASP A 758 10.23 98.61 69.98
C ASP A 758 9.77 97.80 68.74
N GLY A 759 9.66 96.48 68.88
CA GLY A 759 9.32 95.53 67.80
C GLY A 759 10.53 94.99 67.02
N THR A 760 11.75 95.42 67.33
CA THR A 760 12.96 94.92 66.65
C THR A 760 13.22 93.46 66.98
N LYS A 761 13.46 92.64 65.95
CA LYS A 761 13.89 91.25 66.08
C LYS A 761 15.41 91.10 65.94
N THR A 762 16.03 90.28 66.79
CA THR A 762 17.45 89.92 66.71
C THR A 762 17.67 88.45 67.08
N ALA A 763 18.47 87.73 66.28
CA ALA A 763 18.90 86.38 66.63
C ALA A 763 19.82 86.39 67.87
N VAL A 764 19.68 85.39 68.74
CA VAL A 764 20.45 85.22 69.97
C VAL A 764 20.73 83.73 70.24
N ASP A 765 21.75 83.44 71.04
CA ASP A 765 22.13 82.06 71.40
C ASP A 765 21.41 81.53 72.66
N ALA A 766 20.77 82.41 73.44
CA ALA A 766 20.12 82.05 74.70
C ALA A 766 18.96 83.00 75.07
N ILE A 767 17.99 82.48 75.84
CA ILE A 767 16.86 83.24 76.38
C ILE A 767 17.24 83.79 77.77
N ALA A 768 17.05 85.09 77.99
CA ALA A 768 17.32 85.72 79.28
C ALA A 768 16.33 86.85 79.59
N PHE A 769 15.85 86.91 80.82
CA PHE A 769 14.89 87.91 81.30
C PHE A 769 15.45 88.65 82.53
N VAL A 770 15.23 89.96 82.63
CA VAL A 770 15.83 90.82 83.68
C VAL A 770 14.78 91.70 84.38
N ASN A 771 14.50 91.41 85.65
CA ASN A 771 13.61 92.24 86.48
C ASN A 771 14.39 93.25 87.33
N HIS A 772 13.72 94.35 87.68
CA HIS A 772 14.28 95.44 88.49
C HIS A 772 13.33 95.81 89.64
N THR A 773 13.81 95.85 90.88
CA THR A 773 13.03 96.38 92.02
C THR A 773 13.14 97.90 92.10
N SER A 774 12.01 98.62 92.23
CA SER A 774 11.98 100.08 92.32
C SER A 774 11.96 100.62 93.76
N ILE A 775 12.76 101.66 94.01
CA ILE A 775 12.85 102.39 95.29
C ILE A 775 12.60 103.89 95.00
N PRO A 776 11.74 104.60 95.76
CA PRO A 776 11.47 106.01 95.54
C PRO A 776 12.59 106.92 96.06
N ALA A 777 12.83 108.05 95.39
CA ALA A 777 13.80 109.06 95.79
C ALA A 777 13.19 110.49 95.77
N THR A 778 13.56 111.31 96.75
CA THR A 778 13.07 112.68 96.95
C THR A 778 13.93 113.75 96.24
N PRO A 779 13.40 114.96 95.96
CA PRO A 779 14.07 115.99 95.15
C PRO A 779 14.80 117.06 95.98
N LEU A 780 15.72 117.83 95.36
CA LEU A 780 15.95 119.28 95.66
C LEU A 780 16.96 120.01 94.71
N THR A 781 16.49 121.08 94.05
CA THR A 781 17.20 122.34 93.66
C THR A 781 18.42 122.35 92.67
N PRO A 782 18.76 123.52 92.04
CA PRO A 782 19.41 123.52 90.71
C PRO A 782 20.63 124.47 90.47
N ALA A 783 21.14 124.39 89.23
CA ALA A 783 21.72 125.47 88.38
C ALA A 783 23.21 125.89 88.50
N LYS A 784 23.95 125.67 87.39
CA LYS A 784 24.43 126.78 86.51
C LYS A 784 24.79 126.27 85.09
N PRO A 785 24.83 127.13 84.04
CA PRO A 785 25.14 126.74 82.65
C PRO A 785 26.48 127.29 82.10
N VAL A 786 26.92 126.74 80.97
CA VAL A 786 27.77 127.32 79.88
C VAL A 786 27.77 126.26 78.76
N GLU A 787 27.17 126.49 77.59
CA GLU A 787 27.59 127.28 76.40
C GLU A 787 28.39 126.45 75.34
N PRO A 788 28.38 126.82 74.04
CA PRO A 788 28.21 125.81 72.99
C PRO A 788 29.32 125.76 71.91
N SER A 789 29.34 124.67 71.12
CA SER A 789 30.17 124.54 69.92
C SER A 789 29.40 124.00 68.70
N LYS A 790 28.99 124.97 67.85
CA LYS A 790 28.99 125.07 66.36
C LYS A 790 29.07 123.82 65.42
N PRO A 791 28.70 123.98 64.11
CA PRO A 791 27.86 122.99 63.43
C PRO A 791 28.38 122.57 62.03
N ALA A 792 27.45 122.12 61.16
CA ALA A 792 27.58 121.69 59.76
C ALA A 792 27.95 120.19 59.61
N GLU A 793 27.60 119.49 58.52
CA GLU A 793 27.14 119.94 57.19
C GLU A 793 25.83 119.30 56.68
N LYS A 794 25.30 119.87 55.59
CA LYS A 794 24.21 119.39 54.72
C LYS A 794 24.31 120.15 53.37
N PRO A 795 23.90 119.64 52.21
CA PRO A 795 23.90 118.25 51.68
C PRO A 795 24.71 118.15 50.34
N THR A 796 24.95 116.94 49.83
CA THR A 796 25.35 116.75 48.43
C THR A 796 24.67 115.55 47.75
N THR A 797 23.64 115.83 46.96
CA THR A 797 23.33 115.10 45.71
C THR A 797 23.87 115.96 44.57
N PRO A 798 24.48 115.39 43.50
CA PRO A 798 23.70 115.18 42.27
C PRO A 798 24.20 114.06 41.32
N ALA A 799 23.47 113.85 40.20
CA ALA A 799 23.85 113.20 38.93
C ALA A 799 24.32 111.71 38.98
N ALA A 800 23.76 110.74 38.25
CA ALA A 800 22.71 110.68 37.21
C ALA A 800 23.00 111.36 35.85
N LYS A 801 23.60 110.62 34.91
CA LYS A 801 23.30 110.53 33.44
C LYS A 801 24.41 109.76 32.68
N PRO A 802 24.23 109.36 31.39
CA PRO A 802 23.01 109.37 30.56
C PRO A 802 22.65 108.01 29.90
N GLN A 803 21.43 107.91 29.35
CA GLN A 803 21.09 106.94 28.30
C GLN A 803 21.66 107.40 26.94
N ALA A 804 22.05 106.47 26.07
CA ALA A 804 22.36 106.76 24.66
C ALA A 804 22.04 105.59 23.70
N GLN A 805 20.76 105.49 23.34
CA GLN A 805 20.32 105.01 22.01
C GLN A 805 20.51 106.18 20.99
N PRO A 806 20.20 106.09 19.66
CA PRO A 806 19.76 104.95 18.85
C PRO A 806 20.32 104.91 17.38
N LYS A 807 19.75 103.99 16.56
CA LYS A 807 19.47 104.07 15.09
C LYS A 807 20.39 103.33 14.08
N THR A 808 19.69 102.67 13.15
CA THR A 808 20.06 102.08 11.84
C THR A 808 20.34 103.15 10.76
N PRO A 809 21.04 102.84 9.63
CA PRO A 809 20.32 102.36 8.41
C PRO A 809 21.12 101.50 7.37
N ALA A 810 20.37 100.76 6.50
CA ALA A 810 20.42 100.59 5.01
C ALA A 810 21.77 100.63 4.19
N LYS A 811 21.95 100.07 2.95
CA LYS A 811 21.11 99.37 1.93
C LYS A 811 21.97 98.81 0.74
N GLN A 812 21.39 97.93 -0.11
CA GLN A 812 21.67 97.71 -1.58
C GLN A 812 23.02 97.09 -2.05
N LEU A 813 23.18 96.42 -3.23
CA LEU A 813 22.27 95.73 -4.22
C LEU A 813 23.07 94.92 -5.30
N GLY A 814 22.54 93.82 -5.86
CA GLY A 814 22.92 93.25 -7.19
C GLY A 814 22.59 91.74 -7.35
N ARG A 815 21.48 91.33 -8.02
CA ARG A 815 21.34 90.89 -9.44
C ARG A 815 22.12 89.62 -9.82
N THR A 816 21.55 88.56 -10.43
CA THR A 816 20.24 88.26 -11.11
C THR A 816 19.69 86.86 -10.71
N GLY A 817 18.52 86.32 -11.11
CA GLY A 817 17.37 86.79 -11.92
C GLY A 817 16.78 85.67 -12.83
N ALA A 818 15.47 85.73 -13.15
CA ALA A 818 14.64 84.73 -13.91
C ALA A 818 14.42 83.36 -13.20
N ALA A 819 13.34 82.57 -13.34
CA ALA A 819 11.95 82.67 -13.88
C ALA A 819 11.20 81.34 -13.50
N VAL A 820 9.87 81.09 -13.54
CA VAL A 820 8.62 81.85 -13.83
C VAL A 820 7.39 81.15 -13.13
N ALA A 821 6.15 81.61 -13.35
CA ALA A 821 4.87 81.03 -12.88
C ALA A 821 4.53 79.61 -13.41
N GLY A 822 3.51 78.86 -12.91
CA GLY A 822 2.61 79.07 -11.75
C GLY A 822 1.23 78.38 -11.89
N ILE A 823 0.37 78.54 -10.87
CA ILE A 823 -1.12 78.45 -10.83
C ILE A 823 -1.83 77.40 -11.71
N ALA A 824 -2.53 76.42 -11.08
CA ALA A 824 -3.97 76.17 -11.29
C ALA A 824 -4.54 75.09 -10.35
N VAL A 825 -5.78 75.29 -9.89
CA VAL A 825 -6.68 74.25 -9.32
C VAL A 825 -7.94 74.23 -10.16
N PHE A 826 -8.46 73.05 -10.52
CA PHE A 826 -9.89 72.88 -10.79
C PHE A 826 -10.32 71.42 -10.54
N ALA A 827 -11.59 71.23 -10.20
CA ALA A 827 -12.21 69.95 -9.90
C ALA A 827 -13.34 69.63 -10.90
N ALA A 828 -13.74 68.36 -11.01
CA ALA A 828 -15.07 67.97 -11.45
C ALA A 828 -15.44 66.56 -10.95
N ILE A 829 -16.74 66.33 -10.74
CA ILE A 829 -17.35 65.05 -10.37
C ILE A 829 -18.10 64.51 -11.59
N ALA A 830 -18.05 63.20 -11.82
CA ALA A 830 -19.07 62.49 -12.58
C ALA A 830 -19.19 61.04 -12.08
N ALA A 831 -20.41 60.55 -11.95
CA ALA A 831 -20.73 59.16 -11.64
C ALA A 831 -21.79 58.66 -12.63
N LEU A 832 -21.92 57.33 -12.80
CA LEU A 832 -23.23 56.63 -12.80
C LEU A 832 -23.05 55.10 -12.91
N ALA A 833 -24.14 54.37 -12.64
CA ALA A 833 -24.19 52.90 -12.55
C ALA A 833 -24.63 52.24 -13.87
N GLY A 834 -24.44 50.91 -14.02
CA GLY A 834 -24.64 50.22 -15.30
C GLY A 834 -24.85 48.70 -15.28
N ALA A 835 -25.81 48.20 -14.49
CA ALA A 835 -26.46 46.89 -14.63
C ALA A 835 -25.63 45.58 -14.55
N ALA A 836 -26.32 44.44 -14.44
CA ALA A 836 -25.76 43.10 -14.34
C ALA A 836 -26.16 42.22 -15.53
N ILE A 837 -25.40 41.16 -15.82
CA ILE A 837 -25.83 40.00 -16.64
C ILE A 837 -25.18 38.72 -16.09
N VAL A 838 -25.94 37.62 -16.08
CA VAL A 838 -25.49 36.28 -15.68
C VAL A 838 -25.37 35.38 -16.92
N ARG A 839 -24.25 34.67 -17.12
CA ARG A 839 -24.26 33.39 -17.85
C ARG A 839 -23.07 32.47 -17.57
N ARG A 840 -23.39 31.17 -17.43
CA ARG A 840 -22.49 30.02 -17.25
C ARG A 840 -21.67 29.73 -18.53
N ARG A 841 -20.42 29.24 -18.39
CA ARG A 841 -20.03 27.81 -18.63
C ARG A 841 -18.51 27.60 -18.80
N LYS A 842 -18.01 26.50 -18.21
CA LYS A 842 -16.71 25.83 -18.45
C LYS A 842 -15.46 26.66 -18.06
N ALA A 843 -14.30 26.03 -17.81
CA ALA A 843 -14.06 24.57 -17.69
C ALA A 843 -14.51 24.03 -16.33
#